data_AF-A0A945V2W6-F1
#
_entry.id   AF-A0A945V2W6-F1
#
_cell.length_a   1.000
_cell.length_b   1.000
_cell.length_c   1.000
_cell.angle_alpha   90.00
_cell.angle_beta   90.00
_cell.angle_gamma   90.00
#
_symmetry.space_group_name_H-M   'P 1'
#
loop_
_entity.id
_entity.type
_entity.pdbx_description
1 polymer ?
#
loop_
_entity_poly.entity_id
_entity_poly.type
_entity_poly.pdbx_seq_one_letter_code
_entity_poly.pdbx_strand_id
1 'polypeptide(L)'
;MIMIKLNWSVFALALTVIVFSNASTTSLANQINPQKPDGIKAVSDEPHKKVFVENIYPSAKTCAACHPKHYSEWSVSQHSYTQMSPIYMAMQARINTLTSGTNGDFCVRCHNQVGMNMGESIYTSNLDRPASSREGVTCSVCHRVNKSYGKISGRLPLVRGPMHSTIFGPTGNKNVKYVIDDPEKKGFRVVTNPEERGLTMHGKAEKFFELTKPGFCGTCHDVTLLNGFRLEEAFSEFKQSQAAKNGVSCQDCHMGKVPGQAKGYEHGPAAIVDGVPTPSRKITNHFMAGPDYPLIHPGIFPHNTEAADRATLAEWLIFDHEAGWGNEEFEEFADEVGTAIDELKETLSEFKSGIGSQNVSYNTDVIDESVEPLFDALKSKIVTTIHERTKVADLMTDLAKHWSGIKESPINSGKFLASIEKLKINLNELQKSLNLNFPEMWSDAGDREEAREILEHQFERRKWAKEQRFKVLSHGYQLDEINVRKANKDGLNFDVTVRNGTNGHGVPTGFDAERLVFLQVTVTDSAGHIVYVSGDRDPNGDLRDSHSTYVRAGKLPVDEDLFNLQSKFIVRLNRGGEREQVLAVNTSVSALPFIRPEARATVLYGRPLGARKHKKTIEPLGSRKASYRVPKAKIKDGEEYKIQIKLISQMIPVHLIPAIQESGFDYGLSPKELAVRVVEGASTLWTQEKDVLISYKSVSNE
;
A
#
# COMPACT_ATOMS: atom_id res chain seq x y z
N MET A 1 68.19 -30.81 7.64
CA MET A 1 67.85 -30.93 6.21
C MET A 1 66.34 -31.06 6.11
N ILE A 2 65.68 -30.03 5.58
CA ILE A 2 64.30 -29.95 5.05
C ILE A 2 63.14 -30.10 6.07
N MET A 3 62.69 -28.94 6.56
CA MET A 3 61.33 -28.69 7.05
C MET A 3 60.35 -28.65 5.88
N ILE A 4 59.21 -29.34 6.01
CA ILE A 4 58.08 -29.26 5.08
C ILE A 4 57.21 -28.06 5.47
N LYS A 5 57.03 -27.14 4.52
CA LYS A 5 56.21 -25.93 4.56
C LYS A 5 54.72 -26.29 4.57
N LEU A 6 54.00 -25.88 5.62
CA LEU A 6 52.55 -25.68 5.55
C LEU A 6 52.25 -24.36 4.81
N ASN A 7 51.31 -24.44 3.88
CA ASN A 7 51.03 -23.42 2.88
C ASN A 7 50.18 -22.26 3.48
N TRP A 8 50.78 -21.07 3.57
CA TRP A 8 50.25 -19.82 4.13
C TRP A 8 49.17 -19.12 3.25
N SER A 9 48.65 -19.78 2.22
CA SER A 9 47.79 -19.15 1.21
C SER A 9 46.30 -19.08 1.58
N VAL A 10 45.86 -19.78 2.63
CA VAL A 10 44.44 -19.88 3.00
C VAL A 10 44.03 -18.86 4.08
N PHE A 11 44.98 -18.35 4.87
CA PHE A 11 44.70 -17.34 5.90
C PHE A 11 44.72 -15.88 5.36
N ALA A 12 45.39 -15.62 4.24
CA ALA A 12 45.49 -14.27 3.67
C ALA A 12 44.20 -13.80 2.96
N LEU A 13 43.34 -14.72 2.50
CA LEU A 13 42.10 -14.38 1.79
C LEU A 13 40.95 -13.98 2.75
N ALA A 14 40.98 -14.46 4.00
CA ALA A 14 39.96 -14.16 5.00
C ALA A 14 40.14 -12.75 5.61
N LEU A 15 41.35 -12.21 5.65
CA LEU A 15 41.63 -10.87 6.19
C LEU A 15 41.34 -9.74 5.17
N THR A 16 41.40 -10.01 3.87
CA THR A 16 41.12 -9.00 2.83
C THR A 16 39.61 -8.71 2.70
N VAL A 17 38.74 -9.67 3.02
CA VAL A 17 37.28 -9.49 2.93
C VAL A 17 36.72 -8.69 4.12
N ILE A 18 37.36 -8.73 5.29
CA ILE A 18 36.92 -8.01 6.50
C ILE A 18 37.37 -6.54 6.50
N VAL A 19 38.48 -6.21 5.81
CA VAL A 19 38.96 -4.82 5.69
C VAL A 19 38.19 -4.03 4.62
N PHE A 20 37.69 -4.69 3.56
CA PHE A 20 36.87 -4.04 2.52
C PHE A 20 35.41 -3.79 2.94
N SER A 21 34.87 -4.52 3.92
CA SER A 21 33.52 -4.27 4.46
C SER A 21 33.47 -3.06 5.39
N ASN A 22 34.56 -2.74 6.12
CA ASN A 22 34.59 -1.60 7.05
C ASN A 22 35.08 -0.27 6.40
N ALA A 23 35.82 -0.33 5.30
CA ALA A 23 36.20 0.87 4.54
C ALA A 23 35.03 1.45 3.71
N SER A 24 34.07 0.60 3.32
CA SER A 24 32.92 1.01 2.50
C SER A 24 31.79 1.64 3.33
N THR A 25 31.68 1.32 4.61
CA THR A 25 30.66 1.90 5.52
C THR A 25 31.09 3.23 6.12
N THR A 26 32.39 3.49 6.26
CA THR A 26 32.93 4.79 6.72
C THR A 26 33.10 5.80 5.58
N SER A 27 33.12 5.35 4.32
CA SER A 27 33.20 6.21 3.13
C SER A 27 31.88 6.90 2.75
N LEU A 28 30.72 6.34 3.09
CA LEU A 28 29.42 6.98 2.80
C LEU A 28 28.99 7.98 3.88
N ALA A 29 29.36 7.76 5.15
CA ALA A 29 29.01 8.66 6.24
C ALA A 29 29.79 10.00 6.22
N ASN A 30 30.95 10.06 5.54
CA ASN A 30 31.80 11.25 5.49
C ASN A 30 31.60 12.14 4.24
N GLN A 31 30.64 11.82 3.36
CA GLN A 31 30.34 12.62 2.17
C GLN A 31 29.35 13.77 2.39
N ILE A 32 28.80 13.91 3.60
CA ILE A 32 27.98 15.06 4.00
C ILE A 32 28.68 15.78 5.15
N ASN A 33 29.88 16.30 4.88
CA ASN A 33 30.48 17.31 5.75
C ASN A 33 30.29 18.68 5.08
N PRO A 34 29.36 19.53 5.57
CA PRO A 34 29.06 20.83 4.96
C PRO A 34 30.23 21.83 5.00
N GLN A 35 31.36 21.49 5.63
CA GLN A 35 32.55 22.33 5.70
C GLN A 35 33.62 22.02 4.61
N LYS A 36 33.39 21.09 3.68
CA LYS A 36 34.28 20.86 2.52
C LYS A 36 33.73 21.47 1.21
N PRO A 37 34.58 22.02 0.33
CA PRO A 37 34.15 22.63 -0.94
C PRO A 37 33.33 21.70 -1.85
N ASP A 38 33.60 20.39 -1.81
CA ASP A 38 32.88 19.38 -2.60
C ASP A 38 31.50 19.01 -2.02
N GLY A 39 31.33 19.14 -0.69
CA GLY A 39 30.04 19.01 -0.02
C GLY A 39 29.11 20.18 -0.34
N ILE A 40 29.67 21.39 -0.45
CA ILE A 40 28.94 22.58 -0.92
C ILE A 40 28.48 22.41 -2.37
N LYS A 41 29.28 21.78 -3.24
CA LYS A 41 28.86 21.44 -4.62
C LYS A 41 27.74 20.40 -4.66
N ALA A 42 27.80 19.33 -3.87
CA ALA A 42 26.76 18.31 -3.80
C ALA A 42 25.42 18.85 -3.26
N VAL A 43 25.47 19.73 -2.24
CA VAL A 43 24.30 20.44 -1.71
C VAL A 43 23.80 21.49 -2.69
N SER A 44 24.68 22.15 -3.45
CA SER A 44 24.26 23.07 -4.52
C SER A 44 23.65 22.34 -5.72
N ASP A 45 24.04 21.09 -6.00
CA ASP A 45 23.52 20.32 -7.13
C ASP A 45 22.14 19.68 -6.87
N GLU A 46 21.77 19.44 -5.60
CA GLU A 46 20.48 18.84 -5.19
C GLU A 46 19.27 19.72 -5.59
N PRO A 47 19.22 21.03 -5.25
CA PRO A 47 18.19 21.95 -5.71
C PRO A 47 18.21 22.09 -7.24
N HIS A 48 19.39 22.20 -7.85
CA HIS A 48 19.50 22.30 -9.32
C HIS A 48 19.01 21.04 -10.04
N LYS A 49 19.24 19.84 -9.49
CA LYS A 49 18.72 18.56 -10.02
C LYS A 49 17.21 18.46 -9.88
N LYS A 50 16.64 18.89 -8.74
CA LYS A 50 15.17 18.94 -8.55
C LYS A 50 14.52 19.91 -9.54
N VAL A 51 15.09 21.11 -9.68
CA VAL A 51 14.67 22.10 -10.69
C VAL A 51 14.83 21.56 -12.11
N PHE A 52 15.91 20.83 -12.41
CA PHE A 52 16.14 20.24 -13.73
C PHE A 52 15.11 19.16 -14.09
N VAL A 53 14.72 18.32 -13.12
CA VAL A 53 13.69 17.28 -13.33
C VAL A 53 12.30 17.90 -13.54
N GLU A 54 11.91 18.88 -12.73
CA GLU A 54 10.63 19.59 -12.90
C GLU A 54 10.55 20.38 -14.21
N ASN A 55 11.70 20.86 -14.71
CA ASN A 55 11.79 21.52 -16.02
C ASN A 55 11.68 20.56 -17.22
N ILE A 56 11.75 19.24 -17.01
CA ILE A 56 11.56 18.24 -18.07
C ILE A 56 10.17 17.63 -18.00
N TYR A 57 9.76 17.21 -16.79
CA TYR A 57 8.44 16.65 -16.50
C TYR A 57 7.93 17.26 -15.19
N PRO A 58 7.02 18.23 -15.26
CA PRO A 58 6.44 18.84 -14.06
C PRO A 58 5.76 17.79 -13.18
N SER A 59 5.86 17.97 -11.86
CA SER A 59 5.13 17.18 -10.87
C SER A 59 3.63 17.46 -10.97
N ALA A 60 2.81 16.54 -10.48
CA ALA A 60 1.36 16.74 -10.41
C ALA A 60 1.00 17.89 -9.46
N LYS A 61 1.84 18.18 -8.46
CA LYS A 61 1.73 19.36 -7.60
C LYS A 61 1.71 20.66 -8.41
N THR A 62 2.56 20.81 -9.43
CA THR A 62 2.52 21.97 -10.33
C THR A 62 1.18 22.09 -11.06
N CYS A 63 0.59 20.95 -11.43
CA CYS A 63 -0.70 20.91 -12.13
C CYS A 63 -1.87 21.24 -11.18
N ALA A 64 -1.75 20.94 -9.89
CA ALA A 64 -2.80 21.11 -8.88
C ALA A 64 -3.26 22.58 -8.73
N ALA A 65 -2.35 23.53 -8.89
CA ALA A 65 -2.63 24.97 -8.77
C ALA A 65 -3.74 25.45 -9.73
N CYS A 66 -3.79 24.89 -10.95
CA CYS A 66 -4.79 25.25 -11.95
C CYS A 66 -5.84 24.15 -12.16
N HIS A 67 -5.52 22.89 -11.88
CA HIS A 67 -6.39 21.73 -12.11
C HIS A 67 -6.78 20.99 -10.81
N PRO A 68 -7.34 21.69 -9.80
CA PRO A 68 -7.52 21.14 -8.46
C PRO A 68 -8.42 19.90 -8.45
N LYS A 69 -9.47 19.88 -9.27
CA LYS A 69 -10.37 18.73 -9.38
C LYS A 69 -9.67 17.48 -9.91
N HIS A 70 -8.99 17.59 -11.05
CA HIS A 70 -8.30 16.44 -11.64
C HIS A 70 -7.18 15.94 -10.72
N TYR A 71 -6.45 16.87 -10.08
CA TYR A 71 -5.47 16.51 -9.07
C TYR A 71 -6.11 15.77 -7.90
N SER A 72 -7.20 16.27 -7.31
CA SER A 72 -7.88 15.61 -6.19
C SER A 72 -8.41 14.21 -6.54
N GLU A 73 -8.85 13.98 -7.77
CA GLU A 73 -9.29 12.65 -8.18
C GLU A 73 -8.08 11.73 -8.37
N TRP A 74 -7.04 12.21 -9.07
CA TRP A 74 -5.83 11.45 -9.37
C TRP A 74 -4.97 11.18 -8.13
N SER A 75 -4.86 12.10 -7.18
CA SER A 75 -3.86 12.05 -6.11
C SER A 75 -4.06 10.86 -5.16
N VAL A 76 -5.27 10.30 -5.12
CA VAL A 76 -5.64 9.09 -4.38
C VAL A 76 -5.91 7.86 -5.27
N SER A 77 -5.69 7.97 -6.58
CA SER A 77 -5.91 6.89 -7.56
C SER A 77 -4.88 5.75 -7.43
N GLN A 78 -5.20 4.60 -8.04
CA GLN A 78 -4.20 3.53 -8.18
C GLN A 78 -3.09 3.89 -9.18
N HIS A 79 -3.36 4.80 -10.12
CA HIS A 79 -2.35 5.31 -11.04
C HIS A 79 -1.28 6.14 -10.31
N SER A 80 -1.69 6.95 -9.33
CA SER A 80 -0.76 7.73 -8.51
C SER A 80 -0.04 6.90 -7.44
N TYR A 81 -0.63 5.74 -7.06
CA TYR A 81 -0.05 4.81 -6.07
C TYR A 81 0.93 3.79 -6.67
N THR A 82 0.89 3.58 -7.99
CA THR A 82 1.50 2.39 -8.63
C THR A 82 3.00 2.23 -8.40
N GLN A 83 3.77 3.32 -8.24
CA GLN A 83 5.20 3.31 -7.92
C GLN A 83 5.46 3.31 -6.41
N MET A 84 4.51 3.80 -5.60
CA MET A 84 4.59 3.93 -4.14
C MET A 84 4.29 2.63 -3.39
N SER A 85 3.87 1.57 -4.09
CA SER A 85 3.55 0.30 -3.45
C SER A 85 4.82 -0.44 -2.99
N PRO A 86 4.99 -0.70 -1.69
CA PRO A 86 6.16 -1.43 -1.19
C PRO A 86 6.17 -2.89 -1.69
N ILE A 87 4.99 -3.46 -1.91
CA ILE A 87 4.84 -4.82 -2.44
C ILE A 87 5.29 -4.89 -3.89
N TYR A 88 4.90 -3.90 -4.71
CA TYR A 88 5.36 -3.81 -6.09
C TYR A 88 6.88 -3.69 -6.17
N MET A 89 7.47 -2.81 -5.37
CA MET A 89 8.93 -2.59 -5.35
C MET A 89 9.67 -3.88 -4.98
N ALA A 90 9.24 -4.55 -3.90
CA ALA A 90 9.82 -5.82 -3.48
C ALA A 90 9.63 -6.92 -4.53
N MET A 91 8.46 -6.99 -5.17
CA MET A 91 8.18 -7.97 -6.21
C MET A 91 9.05 -7.76 -7.45
N GLN A 92 9.18 -6.52 -7.92
CA GLN A 92 10.04 -6.19 -9.06
C GLN A 92 11.50 -6.56 -8.76
N ALA A 93 12.00 -6.17 -7.58
CA ALA A 93 13.35 -6.49 -7.14
C ALA A 93 13.54 -8.01 -7.07
N ARG A 94 12.59 -8.74 -6.49
CA ARG A 94 12.64 -10.20 -6.36
C ARG A 94 12.68 -10.89 -7.72
N ILE A 95 11.80 -10.52 -8.64
CA ILE A 95 11.75 -11.09 -9.99
C ILE A 95 13.08 -10.82 -10.72
N ASN A 96 13.64 -9.62 -10.59
CA ASN A 96 14.95 -9.32 -11.17
C ASN A 96 16.07 -10.16 -10.56
N THR A 97 16.10 -10.34 -9.24
CA THR A 97 17.07 -11.23 -8.59
C THR A 97 16.94 -12.67 -9.08
N LEU A 98 15.71 -13.20 -9.14
CA LEU A 98 15.44 -14.58 -9.59
C LEU A 98 15.76 -14.80 -11.07
N THR A 99 15.73 -13.75 -11.88
CA THR A 99 16.02 -13.79 -13.32
C THR A 99 17.44 -13.32 -13.64
N SER A 100 18.30 -13.14 -12.63
CA SER A 100 19.66 -12.60 -12.79
C SER A 100 19.69 -11.30 -13.60
N GLY A 101 18.69 -10.44 -13.41
CA GLY A 101 18.52 -9.15 -14.07
C GLY A 101 17.96 -9.20 -15.48
N THR A 102 17.69 -10.37 -16.06
CA THR A 102 17.23 -10.49 -17.46
C THR A 102 15.81 -9.94 -17.68
N ASN A 103 14.98 -9.85 -16.64
CA ASN A 103 13.69 -9.17 -16.69
C ASN A 103 13.85 -7.63 -16.81
N GLY A 104 14.94 -7.08 -16.26
CA GLY A 104 15.31 -5.68 -16.34
C GLY A 104 14.21 -4.72 -15.85
N ASP A 105 13.93 -3.71 -16.67
CA ASP A 105 12.96 -2.66 -16.39
C ASP A 105 11.52 -3.02 -16.80
N PHE A 106 11.22 -4.29 -17.10
CA PHE A 106 9.92 -4.71 -17.65
C PHE A 106 8.72 -4.18 -16.84
N CYS A 107 8.73 -4.36 -15.52
CA CYS A 107 7.62 -3.96 -14.66
C CYS A 107 7.49 -2.42 -14.58
N VAL A 108 8.61 -1.73 -14.38
CA VAL A 108 8.64 -0.29 -14.11
C VAL A 108 8.27 0.56 -15.33
N ARG A 109 8.32 0.00 -16.55
CA ARG A 109 7.79 0.66 -17.75
C ARG A 109 6.31 1.04 -17.64
N CYS A 110 5.51 0.31 -16.87
CA CYS A 110 4.10 0.64 -16.63
C CYS A 110 3.88 1.41 -15.33
N HIS A 111 4.77 1.26 -14.34
CA HIS A 111 4.59 1.81 -13.00
C HIS A 111 5.28 3.17 -12.80
N ASN A 112 6.34 3.50 -13.55
CA ASN A 112 7.04 4.78 -13.43
C ASN A 112 7.69 5.20 -14.75
N GLN A 113 6.85 5.65 -15.69
CA GLN A 113 7.27 6.06 -17.03
C GLN A 113 8.17 7.30 -16.98
N VAL A 114 7.90 8.24 -16.08
CA VAL A 114 8.71 9.45 -15.94
C VAL A 114 10.14 9.09 -15.55
N GLY A 115 10.31 8.28 -14.50
CA GLY A 115 11.62 7.78 -14.08
C GLY A 115 12.35 7.02 -15.19
N MET A 116 11.64 6.17 -15.94
CA MET A 116 12.24 5.44 -17.07
C MET A 116 12.65 6.34 -18.23
N ASN A 117 11.88 7.40 -18.51
CA ASN A 117 12.25 8.40 -19.52
C ASN A 117 13.41 9.31 -19.06
N MET A 118 13.70 9.34 -17.75
CA MET A 118 14.84 10.05 -17.16
C MET A 118 16.07 9.16 -16.93
N GLY A 119 15.96 7.85 -17.18
CA GLY A 119 17.04 6.89 -16.94
C GLY A 119 17.29 6.59 -15.47
N GLU A 120 16.28 6.75 -14.61
CA GLU A 120 16.38 6.40 -13.19
C GLU A 120 16.68 4.92 -12.99
N SER A 121 17.42 4.61 -11.93
CA SER A 121 17.60 3.22 -11.53
C SER A 121 16.27 2.60 -11.12
N ILE A 122 16.08 1.35 -11.55
CA ILE A 122 14.91 0.55 -11.19
C ILE A 122 14.93 0.11 -9.71
N TYR A 123 16.06 0.32 -9.01
CA TYR A 123 16.26 -0.02 -7.60
C TYR A 123 16.28 1.19 -6.68
N THR A 124 16.10 2.41 -7.19
CA THR A 124 16.01 3.60 -6.34
C THR A 124 14.81 3.48 -5.40
N SER A 125 15.05 3.68 -4.11
CA SER A 125 13.99 3.74 -3.07
C SER A 125 13.03 4.88 -3.39
N ASN A 126 11.75 4.70 -3.08
CA ASN A 126 10.79 5.80 -3.21
C ASN A 126 11.10 7.00 -2.31
N LEU A 127 11.89 6.82 -1.25
CA LEU A 127 12.35 7.93 -0.41
C LEU A 127 13.28 8.89 -1.17
N ASP A 128 14.07 8.36 -2.10
CA ASP A 128 15.11 9.11 -2.83
C ASP A 128 14.68 9.56 -4.24
N ARG A 129 13.49 9.14 -4.69
CA ARG A 129 12.99 9.49 -6.02
C ARG A 129 12.51 10.95 -6.08
N PRO A 130 12.79 11.67 -7.19
CA PRO A 130 12.14 12.93 -7.51
C PRO A 130 10.61 12.79 -7.46
N ALA A 131 9.91 13.85 -7.05
CA ALA A 131 8.45 13.83 -6.93
C ALA A 131 7.76 13.40 -8.24
N SER A 132 8.16 13.97 -9.39
CA SER A 132 7.52 13.70 -10.69
C SER A 132 7.63 12.24 -11.16
N SER A 133 8.61 11.46 -10.70
CA SER A 133 8.72 10.02 -10.99
C SER A 133 8.12 9.15 -9.89
N ARG A 134 8.26 9.58 -8.63
CA ARG A 134 7.66 8.92 -7.48
C ARG A 134 6.13 8.86 -7.53
N GLU A 135 5.52 9.86 -8.15
CA GLU A 135 4.07 9.96 -8.39
C GLU A 135 3.47 8.84 -9.28
N GLY A 136 4.28 7.91 -9.80
CA GLY A 136 3.81 6.77 -10.57
C GLY A 136 3.31 7.17 -11.96
N VAL A 137 2.07 6.78 -12.32
CA VAL A 137 1.43 7.27 -13.56
C VAL A 137 0.85 8.67 -13.30
N THR A 138 1.73 9.67 -13.34
CA THR A 138 1.41 11.10 -13.16
C THR A 138 0.73 11.72 -14.39
N CYS A 139 0.27 12.97 -14.27
CA CYS A 139 -0.38 13.74 -15.33
C CYS A 139 0.43 13.72 -16.64
N SER A 140 1.76 13.87 -16.52
CA SER A 140 2.69 13.87 -17.65
C SER A 140 2.65 12.57 -18.47
N VAL A 141 2.36 11.42 -17.85
CA VAL A 141 2.32 10.14 -18.57
C VAL A 141 1.20 10.10 -19.61
N CYS A 142 0.08 10.77 -19.35
CA CYS A 142 -1.03 10.85 -20.31
C CYS A 142 -0.94 12.10 -21.19
N HIS A 143 -0.55 13.23 -20.60
CA HIS A 143 -0.63 14.54 -21.22
C HIS A 143 0.66 15.00 -21.93
N ARG A 144 1.73 14.20 -21.85
CA ARG A 144 2.98 14.38 -22.63
C ARG A 144 3.20 13.27 -23.65
N VAL A 145 2.14 12.66 -24.18
CA VAL A 145 2.21 11.66 -25.26
C VAL A 145 1.61 12.26 -26.52
N ASN A 146 2.37 12.25 -27.62
CA ASN A 146 1.99 12.88 -28.89
C ASN A 146 1.79 11.89 -30.05
N LYS A 147 1.94 10.58 -29.78
CA LYS A 147 1.85 9.52 -30.77
C LYS A 147 1.10 8.32 -30.22
N SER A 148 0.41 7.62 -31.10
CA SER A 148 -0.14 6.31 -30.81
C SER A 148 0.93 5.23 -30.98
N TYR A 149 1.18 4.49 -29.91
CA TYR A 149 2.16 3.40 -29.92
C TYR A 149 1.50 2.02 -30.03
N GLY A 150 0.18 1.92 -29.86
CA GLY A 150 -0.54 0.65 -29.89
C GLY A 150 -0.15 -0.28 -28.72
N LYS A 151 -0.20 -1.59 -28.94
CA LYS A 151 0.08 -2.60 -27.91
C LYS A 151 1.58 -2.81 -27.76
N ILE A 152 2.22 -2.08 -26.84
CA ILE A 152 3.67 -2.14 -26.62
C ILE A 152 4.08 -2.50 -25.18
N SER A 153 3.12 -2.82 -24.32
CA SER A 153 3.36 -3.16 -22.91
C SER A 153 4.21 -2.10 -22.16
N GLY A 154 3.71 -0.86 -22.16
CA GLY A 154 4.08 0.19 -21.21
C GLY A 154 5.20 1.15 -21.62
N ARG A 155 6.17 0.75 -22.45
CA ARG A 155 7.35 1.59 -22.73
C ARG A 155 7.03 2.76 -23.67
N LEU A 156 6.56 3.86 -23.10
CA LEU A 156 6.11 5.04 -23.83
C LEU A 156 7.14 6.19 -23.77
N PRO A 157 7.59 6.71 -24.92
CA PRO A 157 8.31 7.98 -24.98
C PRO A 157 7.40 9.13 -24.57
N LEU A 158 7.87 9.95 -23.62
CA LEU A 158 7.19 11.18 -23.21
C LEU A 158 7.85 12.40 -23.86
N VAL A 159 7.05 13.40 -24.22
CA VAL A 159 7.50 14.69 -24.74
C VAL A 159 8.08 15.50 -23.60
N ARG A 160 9.39 15.70 -23.63
CA ARG A 160 10.15 16.51 -22.67
C ARG A 160 9.81 17.99 -22.82
N GLY A 161 9.73 18.68 -21.70
CA GLY A 161 9.78 20.14 -21.68
C GLY A 161 9.11 20.75 -20.44
N PRO A 162 9.43 22.00 -20.11
CA PRO A 162 8.93 22.69 -18.93
C PRO A 162 7.42 22.97 -19.02
N MET A 163 6.86 23.61 -17.99
CA MET A 163 5.43 23.86 -17.87
C MET A 163 4.83 24.61 -19.08
N HIS A 164 5.56 25.55 -19.69
CA HIS A 164 5.09 26.32 -20.85
C HIS A 164 4.98 25.51 -22.16
N SER A 165 5.51 24.29 -22.19
CA SER A 165 5.50 23.42 -23.36
C SER A 165 4.09 22.99 -23.77
N THR A 166 3.95 22.46 -24.99
CA THR A 166 2.68 21.94 -25.49
C THR A 166 2.22 20.71 -24.70
N ILE A 167 0.96 20.71 -24.31
CA ILE A 167 0.28 19.60 -23.63
C ILE A 167 -0.69 18.91 -24.60
N PHE A 168 -0.85 17.59 -24.49
CA PHE A 168 -1.75 16.81 -25.35
C PHE A 168 -3.01 16.42 -24.58
N GLY A 169 -4.18 16.64 -25.17
CA GLY A 169 -5.46 16.39 -24.50
C GLY A 169 -6.61 16.08 -25.46
N PRO A 170 -7.82 15.80 -24.93
CA PRO A 170 -8.93 15.32 -25.76
C PRO A 170 -9.61 16.41 -26.61
N THR A 171 -9.53 17.68 -26.20
CA THR A 171 -10.33 18.79 -26.77
C THR A 171 -9.52 19.82 -27.55
N GLY A 172 -8.18 19.81 -27.45
CA GLY A 172 -7.30 20.78 -28.10
C GLY A 172 -7.34 22.19 -27.48
N ASN A 173 -6.92 23.20 -28.25
CA ASN A 173 -6.44 24.48 -27.73
C ASN A 173 -7.51 25.50 -27.32
N LYS A 174 -8.81 25.18 -27.49
CA LYS A 174 -9.90 26.17 -27.34
C LYS A 174 -9.89 26.90 -26.00
N ASN A 175 -9.82 26.16 -24.89
CA ASN A 175 -9.85 26.75 -23.55
C ASN A 175 -8.55 27.46 -23.19
N VAL A 176 -7.40 26.96 -23.69
CA VAL A 176 -6.10 27.60 -23.50
C VAL A 176 -6.06 28.95 -24.21
N LYS A 177 -6.51 28.99 -25.46
CA LYS A 177 -6.65 30.23 -26.23
C LYS A 177 -7.62 31.22 -25.56
N TYR A 178 -8.74 30.74 -25.01
CA TYR A 178 -9.66 31.60 -24.26
C TYR A 178 -8.96 32.30 -23.09
N VAL A 179 -8.10 31.60 -22.35
CA VAL A 179 -7.34 32.17 -21.23
C VAL A 179 -6.29 33.18 -21.72
N ILE A 180 -5.53 32.85 -22.77
CA ILE A 180 -4.39 33.66 -23.25
C ILE A 180 -4.80 34.89 -24.06
N ASP A 181 -5.94 34.88 -24.77
CA ASP A 181 -6.28 35.97 -25.70
C ASP A 181 -6.52 37.33 -25.01
N ASP A 182 -6.99 37.33 -23.75
CA ASP A 182 -7.15 38.56 -22.94
C ASP A 182 -7.21 38.18 -21.44
N PRO A 183 -6.10 37.75 -20.81
CA PRO A 183 -6.11 37.17 -19.47
C PRO A 183 -6.61 38.18 -18.41
N GLU A 184 -6.12 39.42 -18.44
CA GLU A 184 -6.48 40.46 -17.47
C GLU A 184 -7.98 40.79 -17.48
N LYS A 185 -8.57 41.02 -18.66
CA LYS A 185 -10.02 41.30 -18.80
C LYS A 185 -10.90 40.15 -18.31
N LYS A 186 -10.37 38.92 -18.37
CA LYS A 186 -11.07 37.71 -17.95
C LYS A 186 -10.73 37.31 -16.51
N GLY A 187 -9.89 38.08 -15.82
CA GLY A 187 -9.48 37.84 -14.43
C GLY A 187 -8.36 36.81 -14.25
N PHE A 188 -7.75 36.30 -15.33
CA PHE A 188 -6.65 35.35 -15.24
C PHE A 188 -5.31 36.08 -15.05
N ARG A 189 -4.49 35.62 -14.09
CA ARG A 189 -3.14 36.14 -13.82
C ARG A 189 -2.07 35.12 -14.15
N VAL A 190 -1.94 34.82 -15.45
CA VAL A 190 -1.08 33.75 -15.95
C VAL A 190 -0.07 34.26 -16.96
N VAL A 191 1.08 33.59 -17.01
CA VAL A 191 2.14 33.86 -17.98
C VAL A 191 2.50 32.59 -18.74
N THR A 192 2.76 32.73 -20.03
CA THR A 192 3.26 31.63 -20.89
C THR A 192 4.74 31.76 -21.19
N ASN A 193 5.32 32.92 -20.93
CA ASN A 193 6.76 33.17 -21.04
C ASN A 193 7.40 32.97 -19.66
N PRO A 194 8.38 32.06 -19.50
CA PRO A 194 9.05 31.84 -18.22
C PRO A 194 9.85 33.05 -17.70
N GLU A 195 10.15 34.04 -18.55
CA GLU A 195 10.83 35.27 -18.14
C GLU A 195 9.90 36.29 -17.47
N GLU A 196 8.58 36.11 -17.61
CA GLU A 196 7.58 37.00 -17.04
C GLU A 196 7.22 36.56 -15.62
N ARG A 197 6.98 37.55 -14.74
CA ARG A 197 6.55 37.27 -13.36
C ARG A 197 5.05 36.97 -13.32
N GLY A 198 4.69 35.74 -12.98
CA GLY A 198 3.31 35.34 -12.77
C GLY A 198 3.14 33.84 -12.63
N LEU A 199 1.89 33.38 -12.46
CA LEU A 199 1.57 31.95 -12.43
C LEU A 199 1.81 31.35 -13.82
N THR A 200 2.81 30.49 -13.94
CA THR A 200 3.19 29.90 -15.23
C THR A 200 2.15 28.88 -15.70
N MET A 201 1.77 28.95 -16.98
CA MET A 201 0.88 27.99 -17.63
C MET A 201 1.48 27.42 -18.92
N HIS A 202 0.95 26.28 -19.38
CA HIS A 202 1.26 25.76 -20.71
C HIS A 202 0.78 26.70 -21.82
N GLY A 203 1.61 26.98 -22.82
CA GLY A 203 1.26 27.91 -23.90
C GLY A 203 0.28 27.34 -24.93
N LYS A 204 0.16 26.01 -25.02
CA LYS A 204 -0.68 25.33 -26.02
C LYS A 204 -1.19 23.99 -25.51
N ALA A 205 -2.43 23.65 -25.87
CA ALA A 205 -2.97 22.31 -25.79
C ALA A 205 -3.30 21.76 -27.19
N GLU A 206 -2.72 20.64 -27.58
CA GLU A 206 -3.01 19.96 -28.84
C GLU A 206 -4.00 18.81 -28.65
N LYS A 207 -4.84 18.59 -29.66
CA LYS A 207 -5.79 17.49 -29.64
C LYS A 207 -5.05 16.19 -29.95
N PHE A 208 -5.07 15.25 -29.02
CA PHE A 208 -4.60 13.88 -29.21
C PHE A 208 -5.80 12.94 -29.08
N PHE A 209 -6.26 12.40 -30.21
CA PHE A 209 -7.54 11.70 -30.25
C PHE A 209 -7.49 10.33 -29.57
N GLU A 210 -6.33 9.69 -29.53
CA GLU A 210 -6.17 8.36 -28.93
C GLU A 210 -6.43 8.36 -27.43
N LEU A 211 -6.19 9.47 -26.72
CA LEU A 211 -6.61 9.62 -25.30
C LEU A 211 -8.12 9.36 -25.10
N THR A 212 -8.93 9.52 -26.15
CA THR A 212 -10.37 9.25 -26.12
C THR A 212 -10.75 7.85 -26.58
N LYS A 213 -9.76 6.98 -26.84
CA LYS A 213 -9.96 5.63 -27.36
C LYS A 213 -9.46 4.57 -26.36
N PRO A 214 -10.10 3.39 -26.28
CA PRO A 214 -9.61 2.26 -25.49
C PRO A 214 -8.17 1.84 -25.80
N GLY A 215 -7.72 2.08 -27.04
CA GLY A 215 -6.37 1.76 -27.49
C GLY A 215 -5.27 2.46 -26.70
N PHE A 216 -5.53 3.64 -26.12
CA PHE A 216 -4.56 4.31 -25.26
C PHE A 216 -4.31 3.51 -23.98
N CYS A 217 -5.38 3.08 -23.29
CA CYS A 217 -5.29 2.24 -22.10
C CYS A 217 -4.62 0.89 -22.39
N GLY A 218 -4.89 0.31 -23.56
CA GLY A 218 -4.30 -0.95 -24.03
C GLY A 218 -2.79 -0.91 -24.26
N THR A 219 -2.16 0.26 -24.17
CA THR A 219 -0.70 0.41 -24.18
C THR A 219 -0.06 -0.18 -22.93
N CYS A 220 -0.74 -0.05 -21.78
CA CYS A 220 -0.30 -0.58 -20.49
C CYS A 220 -1.13 -1.80 -20.05
N HIS A 221 -2.44 -1.80 -20.31
CA HIS A 221 -3.40 -2.84 -19.87
C HIS A 221 -3.58 -4.00 -20.87
N ASP A 222 -2.46 -4.41 -21.48
CA ASP A 222 -2.35 -5.58 -22.37
C ASP A 222 -0.87 -6.02 -22.35
N VAL A 223 -0.49 -6.77 -21.31
CA VAL A 223 0.90 -7.00 -20.92
C VAL A 223 1.36 -8.37 -21.40
N THR A 224 2.38 -8.38 -22.26
CA THR A 224 3.03 -9.60 -22.73
C THR A 224 4.51 -9.56 -22.36
N LEU A 225 4.98 -10.58 -21.63
CA LEU A 225 6.39 -10.74 -21.29
C LEU A 225 7.23 -10.98 -22.55
N LEU A 226 8.55 -10.78 -22.45
CA LEU A 226 9.52 -10.96 -23.54
C LEU A 226 9.47 -12.36 -24.18
N ASN A 227 9.06 -13.37 -23.42
CA ASN A 227 8.91 -14.75 -23.90
C ASN A 227 7.53 -15.02 -24.56
N GLY A 228 6.67 -14.02 -24.71
CA GLY A 228 5.32 -14.13 -25.26
C GLY A 228 4.24 -14.45 -24.22
N PHE A 229 4.58 -14.53 -22.94
CA PHE A 229 3.62 -14.90 -21.90
C PHE A 229 2.68 -13.74 -21.63
N ARG A 230 1.38 -13.99 -21.76
CA ARG A 230 0.36 -12.96 -21.56
C ARG A 230 0.08 -12.82 -20.07
N LEU A 231 0.66 -11.78 -19.48
CA LEU A 231 0.55 -11.46 -18.06
C LEU A 231 -0.80 -10.82 -17.74
N GLU A 232 -1.26 -9.89 -18.58
CA GLU A 232 -2.54 -9.19 -18.50
C GLU A 232 -3.15 -9.09 -19.89
N GLU A 233 -4.45 -9.35 -20.02
CA GLU A 233 -5.15 -9.36 -21.33
C GLU A 233 -6.39 -8.45 -21.35
N ALA A 234 -6.48 -7.48 -20.42
CA ALA A 234 -7.68 -6.69 -20.20
C ALA A 234 -8.18 -5.99 -21.47
N PHE A 235 -7.29 -5.35 -22.23
CA PHE A 235 -7.65 -4.71 -23.49
C PHE A 235 -8.04 -5.71 -24.59
N SER A 236 -7.36 -6.85 -24.65
CA SER A 236 -7.68 -7.92 -25.59
C SER A 236 -9.05 -8.55 -25.33
N GLU A 237 -9.41 -8.75 -24.05
CA GLU A 237 -10.75 -9.17 -23.61
C GLU A 237 -11.79 -8.12 -23.97
N PHE A 238 -11.49 -6.85 -23.68
CA PHE A 238 -12.38 -5.75 -23.99
C PHE A 238 -12.75 -5.69 -25.47
N LYS A 239 -11.80 -5.84 -26.38
CA LYS A 239 -12.10 -5.83 -27.82
C LYS A 239 -13.09 -6.91 -28.26
N GLN A 240 -13.24 -7.99 -27.50
CA GLN A 240 -14.16 -9.10 -27.80
C GLN A 240 -15.50 -8.98 -27.08
N SER A 241 -15.64 -8.00 -26.18
CA SER A 241 -16.78 -7.79 -25.31
C SER A 241 -18.00 -7.15 -26.01
N GLN A 242 -19.16 -7.21 -25.35
CA GLN A 242 -20.35 -6.50 -25.83
C GLN A 242 -20.19 -4.98 -25.72
N ALA A 243 -19.46 -4.47 -24.72
CA ALA A 243 -19.17 -3.05 -24.57
C ALA A 243 -18.44 -2.50 -25.81
N ALA A 244 -17.39 -3.18 -26.28
CA ALA A 244 -16.65 -2.77 -27.46
C ALA A 244 -17.52 -2.80 -28.73
N LYS A 245 -18.37 -3.83 -28.89
CA LYS A 245 -19.32 -3.90 -30.02
C LYS A 245 -20.31 -2.73 -30.01
N ASN A 246 -20.69 -2.26 -28.83
CA ASN A 246 -21.60 -1.13 -28.63
C ASN A 246 -20.90 0.24 -28.68
N GLY A 247 -19.59 0.30 -28.95
CA GLY A 247 -18.82 1.54 -28.98
C GLY A 247 -18.54 2.17 -27.60
N VAL A 248 -18.84 1.45 -26.51
CA VAL A 248 -18.52 1.88 -25.14
C VAL A 248 -17.03 1.71 -24.90
N SER A 249 -16.35 2.77 -24.46
CA SER A 249 -14.91 2.80 -24.21
C SER A 249 -14.55 2.49 -22.76
N CYS A 250 -13.28 2.20 -22.49
CA CYS A 250 -12.73 2.09 -21.14
C CYS A 250 -13.03 3.37 -20.33
N GLN A 251 -12.87 4.53 -20.98
CA GLN A 251 -13.08 5.84 -20.41
C GLN A 251 -14.54 6.11 -20.03
N ASP A 252 -15.52 5.49 -20.71
CA ASP A 252 -16.94 5.68 -20.39
C ASP A 252 -17.29 5.05 -19.03
N CYS A 253 -16.69 3.91 -18.69
CA CYS A 253 -16.91 3.23 -17.41
C CYS A 253 -15.93 3.66 -16.30
N HIS A 254 -14.64 3.84 -16.61
CA HIS A 254 -13.61 4.08 -15.60
C HIS A 254 -13.27 5.56 -15.36
N MET A 255 -13.69 6.45 -16.27
CA MET A 255 -13.47 7.90 -16.15
C MET A 255 -14.79 8.70 -16.25
N GLY A 256 -15.93 8.00 -16.12
CA GLY A 256 -17.26 8.58 -16.11
C GLY A 256 -17.71 9.05 -14.72
N LYS A 257 -18.96 9.49 -14.61
CA LYS A 257 -19.61 9.91 -13.36
C LYS A 257 -19.73 8.80 -12.32
N VAL A 258 -20.03 7.59 -12.78
CA VAL A 258 -20.33 6.44 -11.92
C VAL A 258 -19.26 5.38 -12.15
N PRO A 259 -18.40 5.08 -11.16
CA PRO A 259 -17.33 4.10 -11.32
C PRO A 259 -17.83 2.74 -11.81
N GLY A 260 -17.26 2.26 -12.92
CA GLY A 260 -17.58 0.96 -13.51
C GLY A 260 -18.84 0.94 -14.40
N GLN A 261 -19.52 2.08 -14.60
CA GLN A 261 -20.74 2.15 -15.42
C GLN A 261 -20.67 3.29 -16.43
N ALA A 262 -21.04 3.00 -17.69
CA ALA A 262 -21.15 3.99 -18.75
C ALA A 262 -22.38 4.90 -18.60
N LYS A 263 -22.39 5.75 -17.56
CA LYS A 263 -23.47 6.70 -17.22
C LYS A 263 -23.13 8.15 -17.53
N GLY A 264 -22.27 8.36 -18.54
CA GLY A 264 -21.87 9.68 -19.01
C GLY A 264 -20.88 10.39 -18.07
N TYR A 265 -20.75 11.70 -18.30
CA TYR A 265 -19.68 12.52 -17.73
C TYR A 265 -20.20 13.79 -17.07
N GLU A 266 -19.40 14.34 -16.18
CA GLU A 266 -19.62 15.67 -15.63
C GLU A 266 -19.26 16.75 -16.65
N HIS A 267 -19.83 17.94 -16.46
CA HIS A 267 -19.51 19.11 -17.26
C HIS A 267 -19.14 20.26 -16.33
N GLY A 268 -18.07 20.97 -16.66
CA GLY A 268 -17.56 22.05 -15.82
C GLY A 268 -16.23 22.60 -16.33
N PRO A 269 -15.63 23.55 -15.60
CA PRO A 269 -14.32 24.08 -15.91
C PRO A 269 -13.25 22.99 -15.84
N ALA A 270 -12.34 22.99 -16.80
CA ALA A 270 -11.17 22.11 -16.80
C ALA A 270 -10.10 22.53 -15.78
N ALA A 271 -10.05 23.84 -15.56
CA ALA A 271 -9.12 24.52 -14.70
C ALA A 271 -9.83 25.68 -13.99
N ILE A 272 -9.42 25.92 -12.75
CA ILE A 272 -9.76 27.09 -11.96
C ILE A 272 -8.42 27.75 -11.62
N VAL A 273 -8.24 28.99 -12.03
CA VAL A 273 -6.98 29.71 -11.93
C VAL A 273 -7.24 30.94 -11.09
N ASP A 274 -6.64 31.02 -9.89
CA ASP A 274 -6.88 32.10 -8.92
C ASP A 274 -8.38 32.37 -8.67
N GLY A 275 -9.17 31.29 -8.53
CA GLY A 275 -10.62 31.35 -8.35
C GLY A 275 -11.43 31.60 -9.63
N VAL A 276 -10.80 31.87 -10.76
CA VAL A 276 -11.47 32.12 -12.05
C VAL A 276 -11.62 30.82 -12.84
N PRO A 277 -12.86 30.38 -13.17
CA PRO A 277 -13.08 29.15 -13.91
C PRO A 277 -12.87 29.33 -15.42
N THR A 278 -12.28 28.31 -16.06
CA THR A 278 -12.26 28.20 -17.53
C THR A 278 -13.64 27.83 -18.11
N PRO A 279 -13.89 28.03 -19.42
CA PRO A 279 -15.15 27.65 -20.04
C PRO A 279 -15.48 26.17 -19.85
N SER A 280 -16.76 25.89 -19.60
CA SER A 280 -17.26 24.54 -19.32
C SER A 280 -17.05 23.57 -20.49
N ARG A 281 -16.62 22.35 -20.17
CA ARG A 281 -16.49 21.21 -21.09
C ARG A 281 -16.83 19.89 -20.39
N LYS A 282 -16.90 18.79 -21.15
CA LYS A 282 -16.87 17.43 -20.59
C LYS A 282 -15.65 17.28 -19.66
N ILE A 283 -15.87 16.83 -18.43
CA ILE A 283 -14.84 16.50 -17.43
C ILE A 283 -14.84 14.98 -17.23
N THR A 284 -13.65 14.40 -17.36
CA THR A 284 -13.41 12.99 -17.08
C THR A 284 -12.92 12.86 -15.65
N ASN A 285 -13.40 11.85 -14.94
CA ASN A 285 -12.92 11.53 -13.61
C ASN A 285 -11.51 10.91 -13.69
N HIS A 286 -10.57 11.38 -12.87
CA HIS A 286 -9.17 10.92 -12.86
C HIS A 286 -8.84 9.95 -11.73
N PHE A 287 -9.85 9.40 -11.03
CA PHE A 287 -9.62 8.46 -9.94
C PHE A 287 -9.23 7.07 -10.45
N MET A 288 -9.68 6.68 -11.64
CA MET A 288 -9.40 5.38 -12.28
C MET A 288 -9.37 4.24 -11.25
N ALA A 289 -10.52 4.01 -10.61
CA ALA A 289 -10.65 3.10 -9.49
C ALA A 289 -10.05 1.71 -9.80
N GLY A 290 -9.18 1.24 -8.91
CA GLY A 290 -8.60 -0.10 -8.96
C GLY A 290 -8.88 -0.88 -7.67
N PRO A 291 -8.59 -2.20 -7.65
CA PRO A 291 -8.89 -3.07 -6.51
C PRO A 291 -7.95 -2.87 -5.31
N ASP A 292 -6.81 -2.24 -5.52
CA ASP A 292 -5.75 -2.09 -4.51
C ASP A 292 -6.04 -0.92 -3.55
N TYR A 293 -5.35 -0.91 -2.40
CA TYR A 293 -5.43 0.13 -1.36
C TYR A 293 -4.04 0.49 -0.85
N PRO A 294 -3.85 1.72 -0.33
CA PRO A 294 -2.57 2.13 0.21
C PRO A 294 -2.22 1.38 1.49
N LEU A 295 -0.97 0.90 1.54
CA LEU A 295 -0.35 0.20 2.67
C LEU A 295 0.66 1.06 3.45
N ILE A 296 0.83 2.32 3.06
CA ILE A 296 1.87 3.22 3.58
C ILE A 296 1.26 4.35 4.41
N HIS A 297 2.12 5.08 5.12
CA HIS A 297 1.74 6.14 6.04
C HIS A 297 0.83 7.21 5.38
N PRO A 298 -0.24 7.67 6.04
CA PRO A 298 -1.19 8.64 5.47
C PRO A 298 -0.58 10.01 5.14
N GLY A 299 0.51 10.40 5.81
CA GLY A 299 1.28 11.61 5.47
C GLY A 299 2.04 11.49 4.14
N ILE A 300 2.22 10.28 3.64
CA ILE A 300 2.90 10.00 2.36
C ILE A 300 1.89 9.76 1.24
N PHE A 301 0.78 9.07 1.52
CA PHE A 301 -0.27 8.82 0.53
C PHE A 301 -1.66 8.88 1.15
N PRO A 302 -2.64 9.58 0.53
CA PRO A 302 -2.66 10.14 -0.84
C PRO A 302 -1.63 11.24 -1.14
N HIS A 303 -1.34 11.53 -2.41
CA HIS A 303 -0.49 12.71 -2.71
C HIS A 303 -1.23 13.98 -2.26
N ASN A 304 -0.56 14.80 -1.46
CA ASN A 304 -1.07 16.04 -0.90
C ASN A 304 0.03 17.11 -0.94
N THR A 305 -0.32 18.30 -1.41
CA THR A 305 0.64 19.39 -1.60
C THR A 305 1.13 19.99 -0.29
N GLU A 306 0.25 20.12 0.70
CA GLU A 306 0.55 20.60 2.05
C GLU A 306 1.39 19.57 2.81
N ALA A 307 1.03 18.28 2.75
CA ALA A 307 1.83 17.22 3.35
C ALA A 307 3.26 17.21 2.81
N ALA A 308 3.42 17.40 1.49
CA ALA A 308 4.72 17.45 0.85
C ALA A 308 5.57 18.69 1.19
N ASP A 309 4.93 19.81 1.54
CA ASP A 309 5.62 21.02 2.02
C ASP A 309 5.95 20.96 3.50
N ARG A 310 5.10 20.27 4.27
CA ARG A 310 5.17 20.19 5.73
C ARG A 310 6.38 19.40 6.22
N ALA A 311 6.63 18.25 5.60
CA ALA A 311 7.69 17.35 6.02
C ALA A 311 8.15 16.46 4.87
N THR A 312 9.41 16.03 4.94
CA THR A 312 9.98 15.01 4.06
C THR A 312 9.30 13.66 4.28
N LEU A 313 9.48 12.73 3.34
CA LEU A 313 8.93 11.38 3.49
C LEU A 313 9.50 10.65 4.73
N ALA A 314 10.78 10.86 5.05
CA ALA A 314 11.40 10.22 6.20
C ALA A 314 10.82 10.75 7.51
N GLU A 315 10.60 12.06 7.62
CA GLU A 315 9.96 12.68 8.79
C GLU A 315 8.51 12.20 8.96
N TRP A 316 7.75 12.09 7.86
CA TRP A 316 6.41 11.51 7.90
C TRP A 316 6.37 10.05 8.36
N LEU A 317 7.41 9.25 8.10
CA LEU A 317 7.47 7.87 8.61
C LEU A 317 7.68 7.79 10.12
N ILE A 318 8.18 8.86 10.73
CA ILE A 318 8.44 8.93 12.17
C ILE A 318 7.21 9.42 12.93
N PHE A 319 6.34 10.21 12.27
CA PHE A 319 5.13 10.73 12.91
C PHE A 319 4.17 9.59 13.30
N ASP A 320 3.96 9.38 14.60
CA ASP A 320 3.14 8.28 15.09
C ASP A 320 1.67 8.70 15.30
N HIS A 321 0.92 8.71 14.20
CA HIS A 321 -0.50 9.03 14.27
C HIS A 321 -1.33 7.96 15.00
N GLU A 322 -0.83 6.71 15.12
CA GLU A 322 -1.52 5.60 15.79
C GLU A 322 -1.40 5.71 17.31
N ALA A 323 -0.28 6.24 17.82
CA ALA A 323 -0.12 6.65 19.21
C ALA A 323 -0.99 7.86 19.58
N GLY A 324 -1.48 8.61 18.58
CA GLY A 324 -2.35 9.75 18.78
C GLY A 324 -1.69 11.11 18.58
N TRP A 325 -0.45 11.18 18.09
CA TRP A 325 0.24 12.46 17.92
C TRP A 325 -0.60 13.50 17.17
N GLY A 326 -0.60 14.72 17.69
CA GLY A 326 -1.30 15.90 17.21
C GLY A 326 -2.81 15.92 17.49
N ASN A 327 -3.35 14.97 18.23
CA ASN A 327 -4.75 15.04 18.69
C ASN A 327 -4.84 15.70 20.07
N GLU A 328 -5.90 16.46 20.32
CA GLU A 328 -6.10 17.23 21.55
C GLU A 328 -5.95 16.37 22.83
N GLU A 329 -6.60 15.20 22.88
CA GLU A 329 -6.52 14.29 24.05
C GLU A 329 -5.08 13.81 24.32
N PHE A 330 -4.32 13.51 23.25
CA PHE A 330 -2.93 13.08 23.34
C PHE A 330 -2.00 14.24 23.71
N GLU A 331 -2.19 15.43 23.13
CA GLU A 331 -1.34 16.58 23.41
C GLU A 331 -1.55 17.09 24.85
N GLU A 332 -2.80 17.12 25.35
CA GLU A 332 -3.08 17.38 26.76
C GLU A 332 -2.47 16.32 27.69
N PHE A 333 -2.49 15.06 27.27
CA PHE A 333 -1.82 13.97 28.01
C PHE A 333 -0.30 14.13 28.00
N ALA A 334 0.27 14.46 26.84
CA ALA A 334 1.71 14.60 26.64
C ALA A 334 2.28 15.80 27.40
N ASP A 335 1.54 16.91 27.45
CA ASP A 335 1.90 18.08 28.25
C ASP A 335 1.91 17.76 29.74
N GLU A 336 0.80 17.22 30.27
CA GLU A 336 0.68 16.91 31.70
C GLU A 336 1.69 15.85 32.18
N VAL A 337 1.74 14.70 31.49
CA VAL A 337 2.61 13.59 31.89
C VAL A 337 4.06 13.83 31.49
N GLY A 338 4.31 14.45 30.34
CA GLY A 338 5.65 14.80 29.88
C GLY A 338 6.32 15.78 30.83
N THR A 339 5.61 16.85 31.22
CA THR A 339 6.11 17.84 32.20
C THR A 339 6.43 17.19 33.54
N ALA A 340 5.53 16.36 34.06
CA ALA A 340 5.77 15.64 35.32
C ALA A 340 6.98 14.68 35.25
N ILE A 341 7.21 14.03 34.11
CA ILE A 341 8.40 13.20 33.89
C ILE A 341 9.68 14.06 33.86
N ASP A 342 9.65 15.18 33.15
CA ASP A 342 10.82 16.04 32.98
C ASP A 342 11.20 16.77 34.28
N GLU A 343 10.21 17.27 35.03
CA GLU A 343 10.40 17.82 36.37
C GLU A 343 11.04 16.78 37.30
N LEU A 344 10.53 15.54 37.30
CA LEU A 344 11.10 14.48 38.14
C LEU A 344 12.54 14.11 37.70
N LYS A 345 12.84 14.13 36.40
CA LYS A 345 14.21 13.91 35.91
C LYS A 345 15.16 15.04 36.29
N GLU A 346 14.69 16.27 36.28
CA GLU A 346 15.44 17.45 36.71
C GLU A 346 15.73 17.35 38.21
N THR A 347 14.71 17.13 39.05
CA THR A 347 14.84 16.92 40.50
C THR A 347 15.85 15.81 40.81
N LEU A 348 15.76 14.65 40.13
CA LEU A 348 16.72 13.55 40.32
C LEU A 348 18.14 13.89 39.83
N SER A 349 18.30 14.84 38.91
CA SER A 349 19.60 15.30 38.40
C SER A 349 20.23 16.34 39.30
N GLU A 350 19.45 17.32 39.77
CA GLU A 350 19.87 18.28 40.79
C GLU A 350 20.31 17.57 42.07
N PHE A 351 19.50 16.63 42.55
CA PHE A 351 19.81 15.85 43.74
C PHE A 351 21.13 15.08 43.58
N LYS A 352 21.37 14.49 42.41
CA LYS A 352 22.64 13.80 42.11
C LYS A 352 23.84 14.76 42.10
N SER A 353 23.65 15.98 41.58
CA SER A 353 24.72 16.99 41.52
C SER A 353 25.05 17.57 42.89
N GLY A 354 24.03 17.77 43.74
CA GLY A 354 24.14 18.32 45.09
C GLY A 354 24.86 17.41 46.10
N ILE A 355 24.79 16.09 45.91
CA ILE A 355 25.50 15.09 46.73
C ILE A 355 27.02 15.29 46.74
N GLY A 356 27.59 15.94 45.70
CA GLY A 356 29.01 16.23 45.59
C GLY A 356 29.49 17.50 46.32
N SER A 357 28.58 18.41 46.68
CA SER A 357 28.91 19.65 47.41
C SER A 357 28.65 19.47 48.90
N GLN A 358 29.70 19.43 49.72
CA GLN A 358 29.68 19.01 51.13
C GLN A 358 28.91 19.91 52.14
N ASN A 359 27.80 20.59 51.81
CA ASN A 359 27.11 21.42 52.81
C ASN A 359 25.60 21.69 52.59
N VAL A 360 24.84 20.72 52.08
CA VAL A 360 23.37 20.85 52.04
C VAL A 360 22.70 19.60 52.58
N SER A 361 21.86 19.76 53.60
CA SER A 361 20.91 18.75 54.07
C SER A 361 19.80 18.65 53.02
N TYR A 362 19.87 17.66 52.13
CA TYR A 362 18.84 17.44 51.13
C TYR A 362 17.65 16.67 51.73
N ASN A 363 16.46 17.25 51.61
CA ASN A 363 15.21 16.63 52.02
C ASN A 363 14.63 15.80 50.87
N THR A 364 14.25 14.55 51.13
CA THR A 364 13.58 13.69 50.14
C THR A 364 12.16 14.16 49.80
N ASP A 365 11.58 15.06 50.61
CA ASP A 365 10.25 15.63 50.38
C ASP A 365 10.14 16.36 49.03
N VAL A 366 11.25 16.94 48.53
CA VAL A 366 11.29 17.58 47.19
C VAL A 366 11.05 16.55 46.07
N ILE A 367 11.46 15.30 46.28
CA ILE A 367 11.19 14.22 45.33
C ILE A 367 9.73 13.74 45.50
N ASP A 368 9.14 13.78 46.71
CA ASP A 368 7.70 13.50 46.89
C ASP A 368 6.84 14.47 46.08
N GLU A 369 7.13 15.78 46.18
CA GLU A 369 6.44 16.83 45.45
C GLU A 369 6.54 16.67 43.92
N SER A 370 7.60 16.02 43.42
CA SER A 370 7.80 15.74 41.99
C SER A 370 7.23 14.38 41.54
N VAL A 371 7.09 13.40 42.44
CA VAL A 371 6.61 12.05 42.12
C VAL A 371 5.08 11.98 42.14
N GLU A 372 4.43 12.63 43.11
CA GLU A 372 2.97 12.59 43.24
C GLU A 372 2.21 13.07 41.99
N PRO A 373 2.59 14.20 41.34
CA PRO A 373 1.94 14.65 40.10
C PRO A 373 2.01 13.62 38.98
N LEU A 374 3.15 12.95 38.79
CA LEU A 374 3.31 11.91 37.77
C LEU A 374 2.38 10.71 38.02
N PHE A 375 2.30 10.25 39.27
CA PHE A 375 1.41 9.14 39.62
C PHE A 375 -0.06 9.52 39.47
N ASP A 376 -0.44 10.75 39.77
CA ASP A 376 -1.83 11.20 39.67
C ASP A 376 -2.25 11.46 38.21
N ALA A 377 -1.39 12.10 37.40
CA ALA A 377 -1.59 12.28 35.97
C ALA A 377 -1.76 10.94 35.23
N LEU A 378 -0.99 9.91 35.63
CA LEU A 378 -1.13 8.58 35.06
C LEU A 378 -2.39 7.87 35.56
N LYS A 379 -2.76 7.95 36.85
CA LYS A 379 -4.01 7.35 37.35
C LYS A 379 -5.26 7.92 36.69
N SER A 380 -5.29 9.22 36.40
CA SER A 380 -6.45 9.91 35.82
C SER A 380 -6.65 9.61 34.33
N LYS A 381 -5.56 9.36 33.58
CA LYS A 381 -5.57 9.21 32.11
C LYS A 381 -5.22 7.80 31.58
N ILE A 382 -5.03 6.80 32.44
CA ILE A 382 -4.63 5.42 32.06
C ILE A 382 -5.63 4.67 31.15
N VAL A 383 -6.81 5.21 30.82
CA VAL A 383 -7.91 4.44 30.23
C VAL A 383 -8.44 5.01 28.92
N THR A 384 -7.60 5.09 27.88
CA THR A 384 -8.04 5.02 26.46
C THR A 384 -6.86 4.89 25.50
N THR A 385 -5.76 5.63 25.73
CA THR A 385 -4.74 5.95 24.71
C THR A 385 -3.48 5.08 24.72
N ILE A 386 -3.24 4.29 25.78
CA ILE A 386 -1.98 3.54 25.96
C ILE A 386 -2.05 2.16 25.29
N HIS A 387 -1.14 1.90 24.33
CA HIS A 387 -1.01 0.62 23.63
C HIS A 387 -0.35 -0.48 24.49
N GLU A 388 0.65 -0.14 25.32
CA GLU A 388 1.41 -1.08 26.17
C GLU A 388 0.96 -1.10 27.64
N ARG A 389 -0.35 -1.20 27.91
CA ARG A 389 -0.93 -1.04 29.27
C ARG A 389 -0.27 -1.89 30.35
N THR A 390 0.01 -3.16 30.05
CA THR A 390 0.66 -4.07 31.01
C THR A 390 2.08 -3.62 31.35
N LYS A 391 2.86 -3.24 30.34
CA LYS A 391 4.24 -2.77 30.54
C LYS A 391 4.28 -1.43 31.28
N VAL A 392 3.36 -0.52 30.98
CA VAL A 392 3.23 0.75 31.73
C VAL A 392 2.87 0.47 33.20
N ALA A 393 1.95 -0.46 33.46
CA ALA A 393 1.60 -0.85 34.83
C ALA A 393 2.80 -1.47 35.59
N ASP A 394 3.59 -2.30 34.92
CA ASP A 394 4.82 -2.89 35.48
C ASP A 394 5.86 -1.80 35.79
N LEU A 395 6.08 -0.87 34.85
CA LEU A 395 6.99 0.28 35.03
C LEU A 395 6.56 1.18 36.19
N MET A 396 5.26 1.42 36.35
CA MET A 396 4.71 2.20 37.46
C MET A 396 4.92 1.49 38.81
N THR A 397 4.77 0.17 38.83
CA THR A 397 5.05 -0.64 40.02
C THR A 397 6.54 -0.58 40.39
N ASP A 398 7.42 -0.67 39.39
CA ASP A 398 8.87 -0.56 39.61
C ASP A 398 9.30 0.85 40.03
N LEU A 399 8.70 1.90 39.46
CA LEU A 399 8.90 3.29 39.90
C LEU A 399 8.51 3.46 41.37
N ALA A 400 7.33 2.99 41.79
CA ALA A 400 6.88 3.07 43.17
C ALA A 400 7.83 2.34 44.14
N LYS A 401 8.29 1.15 43.75
CA LYS A 401 9.25 0.35 44.53
C LYS A 401 10.59 1.07 44.72
N HIS A 402 11.15 1.61 43.65
CA HIS A 402 12.42 2.33 43.73
C HIS A 402 12.28 3.67 44.46
N TRP A 403 11.10 4.30 44.37
CA TRP A 403 10.75 5.46 45.17
C TRP A 403 10.75 5.17 46.67
N SER A 404 10.04 4.12 47.12
CA SER A 404 10.10 3.67 48.52
C SER A 404 11.53 3.32 48.95
N GLY A 405 12.32 2.73 48.03
CA GLY A 405 13.74 2.44 48.27
C GLY A 405 14.59 3.68 48.55
N ILE A 406 14.27 4.84 47.97
CA ILE A 406 14.93 6.12 48.26
C ILE A 406 14.54 6.61 49.66
N LYS A 407 13.24 6.58 50.00
CA LYS A 407 12.75 6.99 51.33
C LYS A 407 13.37 6.20 52.48
N GLU A 408 13.56 4.90 52.27
CA GLU A 408 14.05 3.98 53.32
C GLU A 408 15.58 3.90 53.43
N SER A 409 16.32 4.48 52.48
CA SER A 409 17.78 4.34 52.44
C SER A 409 18.49 5.58 52.98
N PRO A 410 19.56 5.44 53.78
CA PRO A 410 20.39 6.58 54.15
C PRO A 410 20.90 7.31 52.91
N ILE A 411 20.85 8.65 52.95
CA ILE A 411 21.39 9.53 51.90
C ILE A 411 22.84 9.10 51.61
N ASN A 412 23.19 9.03 50.32
CA ASN A 412 24.52 8.63 49.81
C ASN A 412 24.91 7.15 50.01
N SER A 413 24.03 6.30 50.53
CA SER A 413 24.29 4.86 50.55
C SER A 413 24.32 4.27 49.13
N GLY A 414 25.02 3.14 48.94
CA GLY A 414 25.02 2.45 47.65
C GLY A 414 23.62 2.04 47.18
N LYS A 415 22.73 1.67 48.12
CA LYS A 415 21.31 1.36 47.84
C LYS A 415 20.52 2.59 47.40
N PHE A 416 20.80 3.75 48.00
CA PHE A 416 20.20 5.03 47.64
C PHE A 416 20.59 5.45 46.21
N LEU A 417 21.89 5.48 45.90
CA LEU A 417 22.40 5.84 44.57
C LEU A 417 21.90 4.88 43.47
N ALA A 418 21.86 3.58 43.76
CA ALA A 418 21.31 2.58 42.85
C ALA A 418 19.81 2.79 42.58
N SER A 419 19.04 3.24 43.58
CA SER A 419 17.61 3.51 43.40
C SER A 419 17.36 4.73 42.52
N ILE A 420 18.18 5.79 42.66
CA ILE A 420 18.13 6.97 41.76
C ILE A 420 18.43 6.57 40.31
N GLU A 421 19.48 5.78 40.08
CA GLU A 421 19.84 5.32 38.74
C GLU A 421 18.73 4.47 38.11
N LYS A 422 18.12 3.58 38.89
CA LYS A 422 16.98 2.78 38.44
C LYS A 422 15.74 3.62 38.12
N LEU A 423 15.42 4.63 38.94
CA LEU A 423 14.34 5.56 38.62
C LEU A 423 14.57 6.28 37.29
N LYS A 424 15.78 6.79 37.04
CA LYS A 424 16.11 7.46 35.76
C LYS A 424 15.92 6.53 34.55
N ILE A 425 16.36 5.28 34.67
CA ILE A 425 16.14 4.27 33.62
C ILE A 425 14.65 4.02 33.41
N ASN A 426 13.90 3.81 34.49
CA ASN A 426 12.47 3.54 34.42
C ASN A 426 11.67 4.73 33.86
N LEU A 427 12.05 5.97 34.17
CA LEU A 427 11.42 7.17 33.61
C LEU A 427 11.66 7.31 32.10
N ASN A 428 12.87 6.99 31.63
CA ASN A 428 13.15 6.98 30.19
C ASN A 428 12.37 5.87 29.46
N GLU A 429 12.28 4.67 30.05
CA GLU A 429 11.48 3.58 29.50
C GLU A 429 9.96 3.87 29.58
N LEU A 430 9.50 4.57 30.61
CA LEU A 430 8.13 5.03 30.74
C LEU A 430 7.80 6.05 29.65
N GLN A 431 8.59 7.11 29.51
CA GLN A 431 8.41 8.12 28.45
C GLN A 431 8.36 7.47 27.06
N LYS A 432 9.23 6.48 26.82
CA LYS A 432 9.22 5.69 25.58
C LYS A 432 7.95 4.87 25.41
N SER A 433 7.52 4.16 26.44
CA SER A 433 6.33 3.29 26.40
C SER A 433 5.01 4.10 26.30
N LEU A 434 5.06 5.38 26.66
CA LEU A 434 3.98 6.35 26.50
C LEU A 434 4.05 7.12 25.16
N ASN A 435 5.03 6.84 24.30
CA ASN A 435 5.27 7.55 23.03
C ASN A 435 5.47 9.07 23.17
N LEU A 436 6.12 9.50 24.26
CA LEU A 436 6.44 10.90 24.56
C LEU A 436 7.89 11.28 24.20
N ASN A 437 8.61 10.40 23.51
CA ASN A 437 9.95 10.68 23.01
C ASN A 437 9.86 11.28 21.60
N PHE A 438 9.60 12.58 21.54
CA PHE A 438 9.44 13.27 20.26
C PHE A 438 10.81 13.54 19.59
N PRO A 439 10.97 13.18 18.30
CA PRO A 439 12.09 13.62 17.50
C PRO A 439 12.08 15.14 17.28
N GLU A 440 13.23 15.71 16.93
CA GLU A 440 13.40 17.17 16.72
C GLU A 440 12.34 17.80 15.80
N MET A 441 12.03 17.17 14.67
CA MET A 441 11.01 17.67 13.72
C MET A 441 9.59 17.71 14.31
N TRP A 442 9.31 16.85 15.29
CA TRP A 442 8.00 16.67 15.89
C TRP A 442 8.00 17.01 17.38
N SER A 443 8.99 17.78 17.86
CA SER A 443 9.12 18.10 19.29
C SER A 443 8.10 19.13 19.74
N ASP A 444 7.72 20.05 18.86
CA ASP A 444 6.69 21.05 19.14
C ASP A 444 5.28 20.46 18.98
N ALA A 445 4.37 20.81 19.90
CA ALA A 445 3.00 20.29 19.90
C ALA A 445 2.16 20.88 18.76
N GLY A 446 2.30 22.19 18.48
CA GLY A 446 1.60 22.84 17.36
C GLY A 446 2.01 22.25 16.02
N ASP A 447 3.30 21.92 15.87
CA ASP A 447 3.81 21.19 14.72
C ASP A 447 3.11 19.84 14.51
N ARG A 448 2.84 19.09 15.60
CA ARG A 448 2.12 17.82 15.54
C ARG A 448 0.63 18.01 15.25
N GLU A 449 0.00 19.03 15.83
CA GLU A 449 -1.40 19.39 15.59
C GLU A 449 -1.64 19.74 14.12
N GLU A 450 -0.81 20.61 13.53
CA GLU A 450 -0.88 20.92 12.09
C GLU A 450 -0.69 19.68 11.21
N ALA A 451 0.26 18.80 11.59
CA ALA A 451 0.45 17.54 10.88
C ALA A 451 -0.79 16.65 10.98
N ARG A 452 -1.46 16.63 12.14
CA ARG A 452 -2.70 15.88 12.35
C ARG A 452 -3.84 16.40 11.49
N GLU A 453 -4.02 17.71 11.36
CA GLU A 453 -5.04 18.30 10.47
C GLU A 453 -4.87 17.82 9.02
N ILE A 454 -3.63 17.79 8.53
CA ILE A 454 -3.30 17.25 7.21
C ILE A 454 -3.69 15.77 7.12
N LEU A 455 -3.39 14.96 8.15
CA LEU A 455 -3.74 13.54 8.18
C LEU A 455 -5.25 13.30 8.22
N GLU A 456 -6.02 14.11 8.95
CA GLU A 456 -7.49 13.99 8.99
C GLU A 456 -8.07 14.20 7.60
N HIS A 457 -7.61 15.22 6.86
CA HIS A 457 -8.00 15.37 5.45
C HIS A 457 -7.61 14.13 4.61
N GLN A 458 -6.43 13.55 4.82
CA GLN A 458 -5.99 12.36 4.10
C GLN A 458 -6.83 11.13 4.42
N PHE A 459 -7.27 10.95 5.67
CA PHE A 459 -8.18 9.87 6.06
C PHE A 459 -9.53 9.99 5.37
N GLU A 460 -10.11 11.20 5.29
CA GLU A 460 -11.33 11.45 4.53
C GLU A 460 -11.17 11.09 3.05
N ARG A 461 -10.04 11.49 2.45
CA ARG A 461 -9.72 11.19 1.05
C ARG A 461 -9.56 9.69 0.81
N ARG A 462 -8.92 8.96 1.73
CA ARG A 462 -8.81 7.48 1.68
C ARG A 462 -10.17 6.80 1.86
N LYS A 463 -11.04 7.33 2.72
CA LYS A 463 -12.41 6.84 2.91
C LYS A 463 -13.22 7.01 1.64
N TRP A 464 -13.20 8.20 1.03
CA TRP A 464 -13.85 8.45 -0.26
C TRP A 464 -13.35 7.47 -1.33
N ALA A 465 -12.05 7.25 -1.44
CA ALA A 465 -11.47 6.31 -2.39
C ALA A 465 -11.89 4.85 -2.13
N LYS A 466 -12.00 4.45 -0.86
CA LYS A 466 -12.53 3.13 -0.46
C LYS A 466 -13.97 2.95 -0.93
N GLU A 467 -14.81 3.99 -0.83
CA GLU A 467 -16.19 3.96 -1.32
C GLU A 467 -16.27 3.87 -2.85
N GLN A 468 -15.46 4.64 -3.58
CA GLN A 468 -15.43 4.58 -5.04
C GLN A 468 -14.92 3.20 -5.53
N ARG A 469 -13.91 2.64 -4.85
CA ARG A 469 -13.45 1.26 -5.09
C ARG A 469 -14.54 0.24 -4.82
N PHE A 470 -15.25 0.35 -3.69
CA PHE A 470 -16.37 -0.52 -3.39
C PHE A 470 -17.43 -0.48 -4.49
N LYS A 471 -17.82 0.72 -4.96
CA LYS A 471 -18.79 0.88 -6.06
C LYS A 471 -18.35 0.13 -7.33
N VAL A 472 -17.12 0.34 -7.81
CA VAL A 472 -16.66 -0.34 -9.05
C VAL A 472 -16.60 -1.86 -8.87
N LEU A 473 -16.13 -2.34 -7.72
CA LEU A 473 -16.03 -3.77 -7.45
C LEU A 473 -17.42 -4.40 -7.29
N SER A 474 -18.33 -3.79 -6.54
CA SER A 474 -19.70 -4.28 -6.36
C SER A 474 -20.56 -4.14 -7.62
N HIS A 475 -20.23 -3.25 -8.56
CA HIS A 475 -20.81 -3.31 -9.90
C HIS A 475 -20.26 -4.48 -10.72
N GLY A 476 -18.95 -4.75 -10.61
CA GLY A 476 -18.27 -5.80 -11.37
C GLY A 476 -18.55 -7.22 -10.90
N TYR A 477 -18.69 -7.44 -9.58
CA TYR A 477 -19.04 -8.72 -8.99
C TYR A 477 -20.47 -8.66 -8.45
N GLN A 478 -21.29 -9.64 -8.79
CA GLN A 478 -22.64 -9.80 -8.24
C GLN A 478 -22.73 -11.16 -7.52
N LEU A 479 -23.55 -11.25 -6.48
CA LEU A 479 -23.79 -12.48 -5.73
C LEU A 479 -25.29 -12.77 -5.71
N ASP A 480 -25.66 -13.99 -6.10
CA ASP A 480 -27.04 -14.49 -6.07
C ASP A 480 -27.48 -14.81 -4.65
N GLU A 481 -28.79 -14.99 -4.48
CA GLU A 481 -29.36 -15.56 -3.26
C GLU A 481 -28.90 -17.00 -3.03
N ILE A 482 -28.88 -17.41 -1.76
CA ILE A 482 -28.51 -18.77 -1.35
C ILE A 482 -29.61 -19.76 -1.75
N ASN A 483 -29.25 -20.71 -2.61
CA ASN A 483 -30.13 -21.79 -3.03
C ASN A 483 -29.88 -23.05 -2.18
N VAL A 484 -30.82 -23.38 -1.30
CA VAL A 484 -30.76 -24.60 -0.47
C VAL A 484 -31.34 -25.76 -1.29
N ARG A 485 -30.50 -26.73 -1.63
CA ARG A 485 -30.88 -27.90 -2.44
C ARG A 485 -31.41 -29.03 -1.59
N LYS A 486 -30.88 -29.17 -0.38
CA LYS A 486 -31.17 -30.28 0.52
C LYS A 486 -30.96 -29.82 1.96
N ALA A 487 -31.91 -30.12 2.84
CA ALA A 487 -31.86 -29.82 4.26
C ALA A 487 -32.59 -30.93 5.03
N ASN A 488 -31.96 -32.11 5.15
CA ASN A 488 -32.60 -33.28 5.74
C ASN A 488 -31.58 -34.21 6.43
N LYS A 489 -32.02 -35.42 6.80
CA LYS A 489 -31.21 -36.44 7.52
C LYS A 489 -29.86 -36.80 6.87
N ASP A 490 -29.66 -36.54 5.59
CA ASP A 490 -28.41 -36.87 4.89
C ASP A 490 -27.41 -35.70 4.82
N GLY A 491 -27.79 -34.50 5.27
CA GLY A 491 -26.96 -33.30 5.22
C GLY A 491 -27.70 -32.04 4.77
N LEU A 492 -26.97 -30.93 4.83
CA LEU A 492 -27.37 -29.64 4.28
C LEU A 492 -26.50 -29.32 3.05
N ASN A 493 -27.12 -29.21 1.89
CA ASN A 493 -26.47 -28.84 0.63
C ASN A 493 -27.05 -27.52 0.13
N PHE A 494 -26.17 -26.59 -0.24
CA PHE A 494 -26.57 -25.30 -0.80
C PHE A 494 -25.57 -24.83 -1.84
N ASP A 495 -26.03 -23.97 -2.74
CA ASP A 495 -25.20 -23.32 -3.74
C ASP A 495 -25.49 -21.83 -3.81
N VAL A 496 -24.48 -21.09 -4.27
CA VAL A 496 -24.57 -19.65 -4.57
C VAL A 496 -23.84 -19.39 -5.87
N THR A 497 -24.32 -18.43 -6.65
CA THR A 497 -23.72 -18.06 -7.93
C THR A 497 -23.07 -16.69 -7.82
N VAL A 498 -21.81 -16.59 -8.28
CA VAL A 498 -21.10 -15.32 -8.45
C VAL A 498 -21.15 -14.96 -9.92
N ARG A 499 -21.57 -13.74 -10.26
CA ARG A 499 -21.67 -13.25 -11.64
C ARG A 499 -20.73 -12.09 -11.92
N ASN A 500 -20.29 -12.00 -13.16
CA ASN A 500 -19.64 -10.80 -13.68
C ASN A 500 -20.72 -9.80 -14.12
N GLY A 501 -20.86 -8.70 -13.39
CA GLY A 501 -21.79 -7.62 -13.74
C GLY A 501 -21.32 -6.73 -14.88
N THR A 502 -20.06 -6.88 -15.32
CA THR A 502 -19.51 -6.09 -16.43
C THR A 502 -19.79 -6.76 -17.78
N ASN A 503 -20.00 -5.93 -18.80
CA ASN A 503 -20.08 -6.34 -20.19
C ASN A 503 -18.80 -6.00 -20.98
N GLY A 504 -17.73 -5.62 -20.27
CA GLY A 504 -16.52 -5.03 -20.84
C GLY A 504 -15.28 -5.91 -20.75
N HIS A 505 -15.07 -6.70 -19.69
CA HIS A 505 -13.90 -7.58 -19.55
C HIS A 505 -14.18 -8.70 -18.52
N GLY A 506 -13.25 -9.64 -18.35
CA GLY A 506 -13.39 -10.67 -17.31
C GLY A 506 -13.19 -10.11 -15.89
N VAL A 507 -13.68 -10.81 -14.87
CA VAL A 507 -13.42 -10.47 -13.46
C VAL A 507 -12.88 -11.68 -12.69
N PRO A 508 -11.83 -11.54 -11.88
CA PRO A 508 -10.91 -10.41 -11.80
C PRO A 508 -10.19 -10.14 -13.14
N THR A 509 -9.78 -8.88 -13.36
CA THR A 509 -8.94 -8.47 -14.50
C THR A 509 -7.58 -7.97 -14.03
N GLY A 510 -6.73 -7.52 -14.95
CA GLY A 510 -5.39 -7.06 -14.65
C GLY A 510 -4.43 -8.23 -14.41
N PHE A 511 -3.62 -8.12 -13.36
CA PHE A 511 -2.73 -9.19 -12.92
C PHE A 511 -3.47 -10.27 -12.09
N ASP A 512 -4.36 -10.99 -12.76
CA ASP A 512 -5.34 -11.93 -12.17
C ASP A 512 -4.76 -13.09 -11.35
N ALA A 513 -3.46 -13.35 -11.44
CA ALA A 513 -2.78 -14.34 -10.62
C ALA A 513 -2.53 -13.88 -9.18
N GLU A 514 -2.54 -12.57 -8.93
CA GLU A 514 -2.40 -11.99 -7.60
C GLU A 514 -3.76 -11.55 -7.05
N ARG A 515 -4.80 -11.41 -7.87
CA ARG A 515 -6.10 -10.92 -7.40
C ARG A 515 -6.87 -11.97 -6.62
N LEU A 516 -7.17 -11.65 -5.37
CA LEU A 516 -7.85 -12.56 -4.46
C LEU A 516 -9.32 -12.14 -4.26
N VAL A 517 -10.22 -12.83 -4.97
CA VAL A 517 -11.67 -12.70 -4.77
C VAL A 517 -12.24 -14.08 -4.45
N PHE A 518 -12.90 -14.21 -3.31
CA PHE A 518 -13.29 -15.50 -2.73
C PHE A 518 -14.58 -15.41 -1.93
N LEU A 519 -15.23 -16.54 -1.70
CA LEU A 519 -16.38 -16.66 -0.82
C LEU A 519 -15.93 -17.13 0.56
N GLN A 520 -16.29 -16.39 1.60
CA GLN A 520 -16.22 -16.85 2.98
C GLN A 520 -17.60 -17.35 3.39
N VAL A 521 -17.66 -18.62 3.81
CA VAL A 521 -18.89 -19.32 4.16
C VAL A 521 -18.81 -19.80 5.60
N THR A 522 -19.82 -19.46 6.39
CA THR A 522 -19.99 -19.93 7.76
C THR A 522 -21.39 -20.48 7.92
N VAL A 523 -21.52 -21.65 8.55
CA VAL A 523 -22.82 -22.17 9.01
C VAL A 523 -22.78 -22.29 10.52
N THR A 524 -23.75 -21.67 11.19
CA THR A 524 -23.88 -21.71 12.65
C THR A 524 -25.15 -22.43 13.07
N ASP A 525 -25.10 -23.12 14.21
CA ASP A 525 -26.29 -23.67 14.87
C ASP A 525 -27.11 -22.58 15.58
N SER A 526 -28.23 -22.96 16.20
CA SER A 526 -29.12 -22.04 16.92
C SER A 526 -28.49 -21.41 18.18
N ALA A 527 -27.40 -21.98 18.69
CA ALA A 527 -26.63 -21.43 19.80
C ALA A 527 -25.49 -20.50 19.33
N GLY A 528 -25.32 -20.34 18.02
CA GLY A 528 -24.27 -19.52 17.41
C GLY A 528 -22.93 -20.23 17.23
N HIS A 529 -22.84 -21.53 17.49
CA HIS A 529 -21.59 -22.28 17.27
C HIS A 529 -21.39 -22.55 15.77
N ILE A 530 -20.16 -22.36 15.30
CA ILE A 530 -19.78 -22.66 13.91
C ILE A 530 -19.71 -24.18 13.73
N VAL A 531 -20.56 -24.72 12.85
CA VAL A 531 -20.56 -26.14 12.48
C VAL A 531 -19.83 -26.38 11.16
N TYR A 532 -19.77 -25.39 10.27
CA TYR A 532 -19.08 -25.50 8.98
C TYR A 532 -18.45 -24.17 8.59
N VAL A 533 -17.25 -24.24 7.99
CA VAL A 533 -16.51 -23.07 7.51
C VAL A 533 -15.74 -23.40 6.23
N SER A 534 -15.75 -22.47 5.28
CA SER A 534 -14.92 -22.45 4.06
C SER A 534 -14.56 -21.01 3.72
N GLY A 535 -13.42 -20.78 3.06
CA GLY A 535 -12.92 -19.44 2.73
C GLY A 535 -12.49 -18.61 3.95
N ASP A 536 -12.22 -19.26 5.07
CA ASP A 536 -11.52 -18.65 6.20
C ASP A 536 -10.01 -18.56 5.93
N ARG A 537 -9.37 -17.68 6.70
CA ARG A 537 -7.94 -17.41 6.62
C ARG A 537 -7.20 -18.15 7.74
N ASP A 538 -5.99 -18.57 7.46
CA ASP A 538 -5.04 -19.02 8.48
C ASP A 538 -4.55 -17.84 9.35
N PRO A 539 -3.78 -18.10 10.43
CA PRO A 539 -3.29 -17.03 11.30
C PRO A 539 -2.36 -16.00 10.63
N ASN A 540 -1.79 -16.31 9.45
CA ASN A 540 -1.04 -15.32 8.68
C ASN A 540 -1.94 -14.45 7.81
N GLY A 541 -3.19 -14.86 7.58
CA GLY A 541 -4.14 -14.16 6.71
C GLY A 541 -4.27 -14.75 5.31
N ASP A 542 -3.68 -15.92 5.04
CA ASP A 542 -3.84 -16.64 3.77
C ASP A 542 -5.08 -17.53 3.79
N LEU A 543 -5.73 -17.70 2.64
CA LEU A 543 -6.76 -18.75 2.50
C LEU A 543 -6.12 -20.12 2.71
N ARG A 544 -6.87 -21.08 3.25
CA ARG A 544 -6.42 -22.47 3.48
C ARG A 544 -6.27 -23.28 2.18
N ASP A 545 -5.58 -22.72 1.18
CA ASP A 545 -5.21 -23.38 -0.07
C ASP A 545 -3.80 -24.01 0.01
N SER A 546 -3.32 -24.57 -1.11
CA SER A 546 -2.01 -25.23 -1.19
C SER A 546 -0.81 -24.30 -0.98
N HIS A 547 -0.99 -22.98 -0.99
CA HIS A 547 0.06 -21.99 -0.72
C HIS A 547 0.10 -21.54 0.75
N SER A 548 -0.96 -21.77 1.54
CA SER A 548 -0.93 -21.51 2.99
C SER A 548 0.22 -22.26 3.65
N THR A 549 1.03 -21.54 4.41
CA THR A 549 2.13 -22.13 5.17
C THR A 549 1.64 -23.05 6.28
N TYR A 550 0.47 -22.77 6.86
CA TYR A 550 -0.14 -23.61 7.89
C TYR A 550 -0.66 -24.93 7.32
N VAL A 551 -1.29 -24.88 6.15
CA VAL A 551 -1.73 -26.10 5.43
C VAL A 551 -0.53 -26.95 5.03
N ARG A 552 0.51 -26.33 4.44
CA ARG A 552 1.74 -27.05 4.06
C ARG A 552 2.50 -27.65 5.24
N ALA A 553 2.41 -27.04 6.41
CA ALA A 553 3.00 -27.55 7.64
C ALA A 553 2.14 -28.62 8.34
N GLY A 554 0.97 -28.97 7.79
CA GLY A 554 0.03 -29.92 8.41
C GLY A 554 -0.63 -29.40 9.70
N LYS A 555 -0.52 -28.09 9.98
CA LYS A 555 -1.11 -27.46 11.17
C LYS A 555 -2.60 -27.16 11.00
N LEU A 556 -3.04 -26.95 9.76
CA LEU A 556 -4.45 -26.78 9.40
C LEU A 556 -4.78 -27.68 8.20
N PRO A 557 -6.01 -28.21 8.10
CA PRO A 557 -6.43 -28.93 6.91
C PRO A 557 -6.65 -27.97 5.74
N VAL A 558 -6.41 -28.48 4.52
CA VAL A 558 -6.77 -27.79 3.28
C VAL A 558 -8.29 -27.58 3.22
N ASP A 559 -8.71 -26.42 2.72
CA ASP A 559 -10.12 -26.16 2.44
C ASP A 559 -10.47 -26.70 1.04
N GLU A 560 -11.10 -27.87 1.01
CA GLU A 560 -11.50 -28.56 -0.23
C GLU A 560 -12.69 -27.88 -0.92
N ASP A 561 -13.49 -27.10 -0.18
CA ASP A 561 -14.68 -26.42 -0.67
C ASP A 561 -14.41 -24.96 -1.10
N LEU A 562 -13.13 -24.55 -1.10
CA LEU A 562 -12.71 -23.17 -1.35
C LEU A 562 -13.12 -22.66 -2.75
N PHE A 563 -14.02 -21.68 -2.77
CA PHE A 563 -14.28 -20.88 -3.97
C PHE A 563 -13.33 -19.67 -4.02
N ASN A 564 -12.44 -19.64 -5.00
CA ASN A 564 -11.62 -18.47 -5.33
C ASN A 564 -11.52 -18.23 -6.85
N LEU A 565 -11.45 -16.96 -7.23
CA LEU A 565 -11.28 -16.52 -8.62
C LEU A 565 -9.81 -16.19 -8.96
N GLN A 566 -8.88 -16.42 -8.03
CA GLN A 566 -7.45 -16.20 -8.26
C GLN A 566 -6.93 -17.17 -9.32
N SER A 567 -6.43 -16.63 -10.43
CA SER A 567 -5.71 -17.43 -11.42
C SER A 567 -4.40 -17.96 -10.81
N LYS A 568 -3.92 -19.13 -11.25
CA LYS A 568 -2.66 -19.69 -10.72
C LYS A 568 -1.61 -19.79 -11.82
N PHE A 569 -0.36 -19.44 -11.53
CA PHE A 569 0.73 -19.72 -12.45
C PHE A 569 1.05 -21.20 -12.42
N ILE A 570 1.09 -21.79 -13.61
CA ILE A 570 1.58 -23.14 -13.83
C ILE A 570 2.90 -23.00 -14.56
N VAL A 571 4.00 -23.38 -13.93
CA VAL A 571 5.33 -23.30 -14.54
C VAL A 571 5.91 -24.68 -14.75
N ARG A 572 6.58 -24.85 -15.90
CA ARG A 572 7.31 -26.06 -16.26
C ARG A 572 8.68 -26.03 -15.60
N LEU A 573 9.01 -27.11 -14.92
CA LEU A 573 10.25 -27.32 -14.19
C LEU A 573 11.37 -27.78 -15.10
N ASN A 574 12.62 -27.68 -14.64
CA ASN A 574 13.82 -28.07 -15.40
C ASN A 574 13.79 -29.54 -15.85
N ARG A 575 13.09 -30.43 -15.11
CA ARG A 575 12.90 -31.86 -15.45
C ARG A 575 11.57 -32.18 -16.14
N GLY A 576 10.87 -31.17 -16.66
CA GLY A 576 9.71 -31.33 -17.54
C GLY A 576 8.33 -31.41 -16.88
N GLY A 577 8.22 -31.64 -15.57
CA GLY A 577 6.94 -31.57 -14.84
C GLY A 577 6.40 -30.14 -14.70
N GLU A 578 5.11 -29.98 -14.40
CA GLU A 578 4.50 -28.67 -14.12
C GLU A 578 4.12 -28.55 -12.64
N ARG A 579 4.18 -27.34 -12.08
CA ARG A 579 3.64 -27.05 -10.74
C ARG A 579 3.05 -25.66 -10.62
N GLU A 580 2.13 -25.51 -9.67
CA GLU A 580 1.62 -24.21 -9.25
C GLU A 580 2.72 -23.42 -8.52
N GLN A 581 2.86 -22.12 -8.85
CA GLN A 581 3.80 -21.22 -8.20
C GLN A 581 3.17 -19.86 -7.93
N VAL A 582 3.74 -19.16 -6.94
CA VAL A 582 3.33 -17.81 -6.53
C VAL A 582 3.80 -16.77 -7.57
N LEU A 583 5.04 -16.91 -8.06
CA LEU A 583 5.62 -16.02 -9.06
C LEU A 583 5.66 -16.70 -10.44
N ALA A 584 5.59 -15.90 -11.49
CA ALA A 584 5.69 -16.35 -12.89
C ALA A 584 7.10 -16.76 -13.32
N VAL A 585 8.03 -16.99 -12.38
CA VAL A 585 9.44 -17.34 -12.64
C VAL A 585 9.70 -18.77 -12.19
N ASN A 586 10.26 -19.59 -13.07
CA ASN A 586 10.64 -20.95 -12.71
C ASN A 586 11.91 -20.95 -11.82
N THR A 587 11.72 -21.16 -10.52
CA THR A 587 12.81 -21.25 -9.53
C THR A 587 13.10 -22.68 -9.07
N SER A 588 12.38 -23.69 -9.57
CA SER A 588 12.41 -25.04 -8.99
C SER A 588 13.26 -26.01 -9.81
N VAL A 589 14.31 -26.52 -9.15
CA VAL A 589 15.28 -27.46 -9.72
C VAL A 589 14.84 -28.92 -9.64
N SER A 590 13.82 -29.25 -8.83
CA SER A 590 13.34 -30.62 -8.63
C SER A 590 11.90 -30.64 -8.15
N ALA A 591 11.02 -31.32 -8.87
CA ALA A 591 9.80 -31.92 -8.32
C ALA A 591 9.52 -33.25 -9.05
N LEU A 592 8.77 -34.14 -8.42
CA LEU A 592 8.22 -35.33 -9.05
C LEU A 592 7.33 -34.89 -10.23
N PRO A 593 7.43 -35.53 -11.40
CA PRO A 593 6.69 -35.11 -12.59
C PRO A 593 5.19 -35.32 -12.39
N PHE A 594 4.45 -34.22 -12.21
CA PHE A 594 3.01 -34.19 -12.41
C PHE A 594 2.76 -33.67 -13.84
N ILE A 595 2.32 -34.55 -14.73
CA ILE A 595 2.00 -34.20 -16.11
C ILE A 595 0.54 -33.78 -16.15
N ARG A 596 0.27 -32.48 -16.34
CA ARG A 596 -1.07 -31.96 -16.63
C ARG A 596 -1.11 -31.59 -18.12
N PRO A 597 -1.61 -32.45 -19.03
CA PRO A 597 -1.62 -32.17 -20.46
C PRO A 597 -2.30 -30.83 -20.76
N GLU A 598 -1.72 -30.06 -21.67
CA GLU A 598 -2.33 -28.82 -22.14
C GLU A 598 -3.60 -29.15 -22.94
N ALA A 599 -4.75 -28.59 -22.56
CA ALA A 599 -6.02 -28.86 -23.24
C ALA A 599 -6.14 -28.20 -24.63
N ARG A 600 -5.12 -27.43 -25.07
CA ARG A 600 -5.10 -26.68 -26.35
C ARG A 600 -3.68 -26.67 -26.93
N ALA A 601 -3.53 -26.70 -28.25
CA ALA A 601 -2.22 -26.74 -28.89
C ALA A 601 -1.44 -25.41 -28.73
N THR A 602 -0.42 -25.37 -27.88
CA THR A 602 0.45 -24.19 -27.66
C THR A 602 1.15 -23.70 -28.92
N VAL A 603 1.52 -24.62 -29.82
CA VAL A 603 2.16 -24.32 -31.10
C VAL A 603 1.25 -23.53 -32.04
N LEU A 604 -0.05 -23.85 -32.09
CA LEU A 604 -1.01 -23.14 -32.96
C LEU A 604 -1.35 -21.74 -32.43
N TYR A 605 -1.25 -21.52 -31.12
CA TYR A 605 -1.62 -20.25 -30.48
C TYR A 605 -0.43 -19.34 -30.13
N GLY A 606 0.80 -19.71 -30.52
CA GLY A 606 2.01 -18.92 -30.26
C GLY A 606 2.27 -18.69 -28.77
N ARG A 607 1.94 -19.67 -27.91
CA ARG A 607 2.12 -19.56 -26.46
C ARG A 607 3.55 -19.98 -26.05
N PRO A 608 4.18 -19.31 -25.07
CA PRO A 608 5.53 -19.64 -24.61
C PRO A 608 5.64 -21.08 -24.11
N LEU A 609 6.79 -21.68 -24.35
CA LEU A 609 7.21 -22.89 -23.66
C LEU A 609 7.75 -22.50 -22.27
N GLY A 610 7.05 -22.87 -21.18
CA GLY A 610 7.61 -22.75 -19.83
C GLY A 610 6.69 -22.23 -18.73
N ALA A 611 5.64 -21.48 -19.07
CA ALA A 611 4.65 -21.02 -18.10
C ALA A 611 3.27 -20.79 -18.76
N ARG A 612 2.19 -21.05 -18.03
CA ARG A 612 0.81 -20.72 -18.40
C ARG A 612 0.01 -20.26 -17.18
N LYS A 613 -1.10 -19.56 -17.40
CA LYS A 613 -2.07 -19.22 -16.34
C LYS A 613 -3.23 -20.20 -16.36
N HIS A 614 -3.50 -20.85 -15.23
CA HIS A 614 -4.78 -21.51 -15.01
C HIS A 614 -5.80 -20.44 -14.67
N LYS A 615 -6.52 -19.97 -15.69
CA LYS A 615 -7.43 -18.83 -15.56
C LYS A 615 -8.68 -19.21 -14.76
N LYS A 616 -8.93 -18.50 -13.66
CA LYS A 616 -10.14 -18.69 -12.82
C LYS A 616 -11.14 -17.53 -12.88
N THR A 617 -10.93 -16.59 -13.79
CA THR A 617 -11.83 -15.45 -13.99
C THR A 617 -13.21 -15.86 -14.51
N ILE A 618 -14.18 -14.97 -14.35
CA ILE A 618 -15.51 -15.03 -14.95
C ILE A 618 -15.52 -14.08 -16.17
N GLU A 619 -15.84 -14.59 -17.35
CA GLU A 619 -15.98 -13.82 -18.60
C GLU A 619 -17.05 -12.71 -18.49
N PRO A 620 -17.06 -11.70 -19.38
CA PRO A 620 -18.08 -10.64 -19.38
C PRO A 620 -19.50 -11.22 -19.36
N LEU A 621 -20.35 -10.75 -18.44
CA LEU A 621 -21.72 -11.25 -18.19
C LEU A 621 -21.83 -12.74 -17.82
N GLY A 622 -20.70 -13.40 -17.58
CA GLY A 622 -20.62 -14.80 -17.18
C GLY A 622 -20.96 -15.04 -15.72
N SER A 623 -20.92 -16.31 -15.31
CA SER A 623 -21.15 -16.69 -13.91
C SER A 623 -20.41 -17.97 -13.52
N ARG A 624 -20.19 -18.15 -12.22
CA ARG A 624 -19.65 -19.37 -11.62
C ARG A 624 -20.44 -19.73 -10.37
N LYS A 625 -20.77 -21.01 -10.23
CA LYS A 625 -21.51 -21.55 -9.11
C LYS A 625 -20.57 -22.19 -8.10
N ALA A 626 -20.72 -21.82 -6.83
CA ALA A 626 -20.09 -22.49 -5.69
C ALA A 626 -21.12 -23.38 -5.00
N SER A 627 -20.72 -24.58 -4.58
CA SER A 627 -21.61 -25.56 -3.95
C SER A 627 -20.95 -26.11 -2.70
N TYR A 628 -21.73 -26.20 -1.62
CA TYR A 628 -21.25 -26.54 -0.30
C TYR A 628 -22.08 -27.68 0.30
N ARG A 629 -21.44 -28.51 1.12
CA ARG A 629 -22.07 -29.66 1.77
C ARG A 629 -21.67 -29.72 3.25
N VAL A 630 -22.64 -29.49 4.12
CA VAL A 630 -22.48 -29.75 5.56
C VAL A 630 -22.81 -31.23 5.83
N PRO A 631 -21.86 -32.01 6.39
CA PRO A 631 -22.08 -33.42 6.66
C PRO A 631 -23.18 -33.66 7.69
N LYS A 632 -23.91 -34.79 7.55
CA LYS A 632 -24.97 -35.21 8.50
C LYS A 632 -24.55 -35.23 9.97
N ALA A 633 -23.27 -35.50 10.26
CA ALA A 633 -22.74 -35.56 11.62
C ALA A 633 -22.69 -34.20 12.32
N LYS A 634 -22.88 -33.10 11.56
CA LYS A 634 -22.82 -31.74 12.04
C LYS A 634 -24.19 -31.03 12.05
N ILE A 635 -25.26 -31.78 11.77
CA ILE A 635 -26.63 -31.27 11.77
C ILE A 635 -27.53 -32.14 12.66
N LYS A 636 -28.60 -31.56 13.21
CA LYS A 636 -29.58 -32.27 14.05
C LYS A 636 -31.02 -32.03 13.56
N ASP A 637 -31.90 -33.00 13.81
CA ASP A 637 -33.32 -32.88 13.47
C ASP A 637 -33.99 -31.79 14.29
N GLY A 638 -34.85 -30.99 13.65
CA GLY A 638 -35.58 -29.90 14.28
C GLY A 638 -34.74 -28.70 14.67
N GLU A 639 -33.44 -28.69 14.38
CA GLU A 639 -32.55 -27.57 14.66
C GLU A 639 -32.46 -26.62 13.44
N GLU A 640 -32.42 -25.33 13.72
CA GLU A 640 -32.28 -24.27 12.73
C GLU A 640 -30.80 -23.86 12.61
N TYR A 641 -30.34 -23.70 11.37
CA TYR A 641 -28.98 -23.33 11.04
C TYR A 641 -28.99 -22.05 10.22
N LYS A 642 -28.07 -21.12 10.54
CA LYS A 642 -27.86 -19.91 9.77
C LYS A 642 -26.68 -20.09 8.83
N ILE A 643 -26.92 -19.94 7.53
CA ILE A 643 -25.88 -19.88 6.50
C ILE A 643 -25.53 -18.40 6.28
N GLN A 644 -24.26 -18.03 6.40
CA GLN A 644 -23.74 -16.72 6.01
C GLN A 644 -22.68 -16.90 4.92
N ILE A 645 -22.84 -16.19 3.81
CA ILE A 645 -21.87 -16.15 2.70
C ILE A 645 -21.46 -14.71 2.43
N LYS A 646 -20.16 -14.45 2.46
CA LYS A 646 -19.56 -13.14 2.11
C LYS A 646 -18.72 -13.27 0.84
N LEU A 647 -18.93 -12.38 -0.13
CA LEU A 647 -18.00 -12.23 -1.26
C LEU A 647 -16.95 -11.17 -0.90
N ILE A 648 -15.69 -11.59 -0.78
CA ILE A 648 -14.59 -10.74 -0.32
C ILE A 648 -13.61 -10.47 -1.46
N SER A 649 -13.17 -9.22 -1.58
CA SER A 649 -12.08 -8.79 -2.45
C SER A 649 -10.89 -8.33 -1.60
N GLN A 650 -9.73 -8.90 -1.86
CA GLN A 650 -8.44 -8.58 -1.21
C GLN A 650 -7.40 -8.31 -2.31
N MET A 651 -6.52 -7.32 -2.09
CA MET A 651 -5.61 -6.85 -3.15
C MET A 651 -4.69 -7.96 -3.70
N ILE A 652 -4.16 -8.78 -2.79
CA ILE A 652 -3.19 -9.86 -3.04
C ILE A 652 -3.38 -10.99 -2.01
N PRO A 653 -2.93 -12.22 -2.28
CA PRO A 653 -2.75 -13.21 -1.23
C PRO A 653 -1.57 -12.87 -0.31
N VAL A 654 -1.67 -13.22 0.98
CA VAL A 654 -0.61 -12.92 1.95
C VAL A 654 0.67 -13.69 1.64
N HIS A 655 0.60 -14.92 1.12
CA HIS A 655 1.76 -15.73 0.79
C HIS A 655 2.67 -15.12 -0.30
N LEU A 656 2.22 -14.08 -1.00
CA LEU A 656 3.08 -13.30 -1.89
C LEU A 656 4.16 -12.55 -1.10
N ILE A 657 3.82 -12.00 0.07
CA ILE A 657 4.74 -11.22 0.92
C ILE A 657 5.98 -12.03 1.31
N PRO A 658 5.89 -13.23 1.91
CA PRO A 658 7.07 -14.03 2.22
C PRO A 658 7.80 -14.53 0.97
N ALA A 659 7.15 -14.60 -0.20
CA ALA A 659 7.82 -14.98 -1.45
C ALA A 659 8.73 -13.87 -2.00
N ILE A 660 8.50 -12.61 -1.62
CA ILE A 660 9.24 -11.42 -2.09
C ILE A 660 10.06 -10.73 -1.00
N GLN A 661 9.89 -11.10 0.28
CA GLN A 661 10.51 -10.42 1.42
C GLN A 661 12.04 -10.34 1.40
N GLU A 662 12.73 -11.26 0.71
CA GLU A 662 14.20 -11.25 0.61
C GLU A 662 14.74 -9.96 -0.04
N SER A 663 13.90 -9.26 -0.82
CA SER A 663 14.27 -7.98 -1.43
C SER A 663 14.15 -6.79 -0.47
N GLY A 664 13.57 -6.98 0.72
CA GLY A 664 13.18 -5.89 1.61
C GLY A 664 11.94 -5.15 1.10
N PHE A 665 11.35 -4.35 1.98
CA PHE A 665 10.22 -3.49 1.67
C PHE A 665 10.59 -2.03 1.97
N ASP A 666 10.19 -1.11 1.08
CA ASP A 666 10.31 0.32 1.31
C ASP A 666 9.54 0.75 2.58
N TYR A 667 9.82 1.97 3.06
CA TYR A 667 9.14 2.60 4.19
C TYR A 667 9.35 1.91 5.55
N GLY A 668 10.34 1.03 5.67
CA GLY A 668 10.67 0.35 6.94
C GLY A 668 9.64 -0.70 7.37
N LEU A 669 8.73 -1.11 6.47
CA LEU A 669 7.64 -2.03 6.80
C LEU A 669 8.14 -3.48 6.91
N SER A 670 7.73 -4.17 7.98
CA SER A 670 7.96 -5.60 8.13
C SER A 670 6.98 -6.43 7.29
N PRO A 671 7.34 -7.69 6.95
CA PRO A 671 6.41 -8.62 6.30
C PRO A 671 5.10 -8.80 7.08
N LYS A 672 5.16 -8.79 8.43
CA LYS A 672 4.01 -8.99 9.30
C LYS A 672 3.05 -7.80 9.21
N GLU A 673 3.55 -6.58 9.30
CA GLU A 673 2.73 -5.37 9.20
C GLU A 673 2.04 -5.29 7.83
N LEU A 674 2.77 -5.63 6.75
CA LEU A 674 2.18 -5.68 5.41
C LEU A 674 1.07 -6.72 5.31
N ALA A 675 1.26 -7.91 5.88
CA ALA A 675 0.24 -8.97 5.89
C ALA A 675 -1.03 -8.52 6.62
N VAL A 676 -0.88 -7.90 7.79
CA VAL A 676 -2.00 -7.33 8.57
C VAL A 676 -2.73 -6.26 7.75
N ARG A 677 -2.01 -5.26 7.23
CA ARG A 677 -2.61 -4.17 6.44
C ARG A 677 -3.30 -4.68 5.16
N VAL A 678 -2.77 -5.73 4.52
CA VAL A 678 -3.41 -6.39 3.38
C VAL A 678 -4.74 -7.02 3.79
N VAL A 679 -4.79 -7.73 4.91
CA VAL A 679 -6.03 -8.37 5.38
C VAL A 679 -7.07 -7.33 5.82
N GLU A 680 -6.66 -6.31 6.57
CA GLU A 680 -7.55 -5.27 7.10
C GLU A 680 -8.19 -4.41 6.01
N GLY A 681 -7.47 -4.11 4.94
CA GLY A 681 -8.03 -3.34 3.84
C GLY A 681 -8.91 -4.14 2.88
N ALA A 682 -9.07 -5.46 3.08
CA ALA A 682 -9.98 -6.28 2.30
C ALA A 682 -11.43 -5.79 2.43
N SER A 683 -12.21 -5.93 1.35
CA SER A 683 -13.58 -5.43 1.28
C SER A 683 -14.56 -6.57 1.11
N THR A 684 -15.58 -6.62 1.99
CA THR A 684 -16.76 -7.47 1.77
C THR A 684 -17.69 -6.75 0.80
N LEU A 685 -17.83 -7.28 -0.41
CA LEU A 685 -18.64 -6.71 -1.48
C LEU A 685 -20.12 -7.04 -1.34
N TRP A 686 -20.41 -8.27 -0.90
CA TRP A 686 -21.75 -8.78 -0.70
C TRP A 686 -21.80 -9.68 0.52
N THR A 687 -22.93 -9.67 1.21
CA THR A 687 -23.27 -10.61 2.28
C THR A 687 -24.66 -11.18 1.97
N GLN A 688 -24.77 -12.50 2.01
CA GLN A 688 -26.03 -13.24 1.89
C GLN A 688 -26.21 -14.09 3.14
N GLU A 689 -27.42 -14.12 3.67
CA GLU A 689 -27.78 -14.91 4.84
C GLU A 689 -29.05 -15.70 4.58
N LYS A 690 -29.14 -16.91 5.13
CA LYS A 690 -30.33 -17.74 5.05
C LYS A 690 -30.42 -18.69 6.22
N ASP A 691 -31.55 -18.63 6.93
CA ASP A 691 -31.89 -19.59 7.97
C ASP A 691 -32.54 -20.83 7.36
N VAL A 692 -32.18 -22.00 7.89
CA VAL A 692 -32.58 -23.30 7.36
C VAL A 692 -32.90 -24.25 8.51
N LEU A 693 -34.17 -24.65 8.59
CA LEU A 693 -34.60 -25.72 9.49
C LEU A 693 -34.26 -27.10 8.89
N ILE A 694 -33.57 -27.93 9.66
CA ILE A 694 -33.30 -29.32 9.29
C ILE A 694 -34.46 -30.19 9.74
N SER A 695 -35.08 -30.94 8.80
CA SER A 695 -36.10 -31.93 9.14
C SER A 695 -35.77 -33.31 8.57
N TYR A 696 -35.85 -34.33 9.41
CA TYR A 696 -35.62 -35.73 9.03
C TYR A 696 -36.89 -36.40 8.49
N LYS A 697 -38.04 -35.72 8.62
CA LYS A 697 -39.29 -36.18 8.00
C LYS A 697 -39.14 -36.07 6.49
N SER A 698 -39.43 -37.16 5.79
CA SER A 698 -39.53 -37.14 4.34
C SER A 698 -40.62 -36.16 3.93
N VAL A 699 -40.26 -35.12 3.18
CA VAL A 699 -41.23 -34.41 2.36
C VAL A 699 -41.63 -35.42 1.27
N SER A 700 -42.77 -36.09 1.46
CA SER A 700 -43.45 -36.76 0.37
C SER A 700 -43.86 -35.67 -0.62
N ASN A 701 -43.38 -35.74 -1.85
CA ASN A 701 -43.87 -34.91 -2.94
C ASN A 701 -45.39 -35.10 -3.05
N GLU A 702 -46.15 -34.01 -2.98
CA GLU A 702 -47.42 -33.85 -3.70
C GLU A 702 -47.18 -32.97 -4.92
#